data_AF-A0A7U6KQ04-F1
#
_entry.id   AF-A0A7U6KQ04-F1
#
_cell.length_a   1.000
_cell.length_b   1.000
_cell.length_c   1.000
_cell.angle_alpha   90.00
_cell.angle_beta   90.00
_cell.angle_gamma   90.00
#
_symmetry.space_group_name_H-M   'P 1'
#
loop_
_entity.id
_entity.type
_entity.pdbx_description
1 polymer ?
#
loop_
_entity_poly.entity_id
_entity_poly.type
_entity_poly.pdbx_seq_one_letter_code
_entity_poly.pdbx_strand_id
1 'polypeptide(L)'
;MSHHSSLFDSYSIRRVRPPKNKIGTSAKHDSAITHVMGTATYVDDITKPQGTLHLAVGKSSHAHARILGMDLSAVREADGVVDVLSFKDLPAQTDIGAVFDGEPLMVNDITEYVGQTLFVVVATSHRAAKKAATKAVVEYEPLPAVLSIDKALEQELFVRPSHFMKRGDAATALESAPIRIEGHIHMRGQEHFYLEGQVSYVVPCDDGGLEVYTSSQHPSEVQQLVAEVTDLPFHAVNTVVRRMGGGFGGKETQAAAWACLCGIVAKRHNAPVSMRLDRQDDMVVTGKRHEFANRYEVGLDESGRILGVDMQLAGLCGYAPDLSDAIVDRAMFHCDNAYYYPAARVAGHRCKTHTVSNTAYRGFGGPQGLMTAEYMMDHIAYTLGQDPLQVRLANLYQDGQSTHYGQTIEHFDLANIMTKLAADCDYDKRRQQIIAANKQAAAEGSDKRLGLALTPVKFGISFTVQTLNQAGALVHVYTDGSIHLNHGGTEMGQGLYIKIAQIVANEFDVDLDTVKVSATRTDKVPNTSPTAASSGTDINGKAAQNACLSIKARIVEFAAEHFEVSQEDIRFEQNHVYIGDKETLTFAEMIQLSYQNRISLSSTGYYKTPKIFYDRSKAWGRPFFYFALGAACAEVEIDTLTGEYKVLRCDVLHDAGQSINPAIDIGQIEGGFVQGMGWLTAEELIWNDKGKLASDSPANYKIPTAHDLPKQWNVKLYDRKNEEQTIYNSKAVGEPPFMLAASVWCALNNAVASLGNYQKNPELTMPATPEAVLKAVMRMEGSSWDLETKADKDTMDSLIEGIEEKGDLYNDKVMPQDVRHAKDIDPKEVAGKQTDEQPEAIEHPNVAGQGVLRTVSESLVPPNIWYEGLARYQQRGMAHVLATVVAVNGSAPRALQAKMIITQDGIVDTLGGGGLEHDVITTARQLLSGEISTTVSKQVKPKISEANETSASAPSKAVRRDAVYTKHYPLGAKLAQCCGGSVTVMFECFNVTPPMSVLVFGAGHVASALMTIPC
;
A
#
# COMPACT_ATOMS: atom_id res chain seq x y z
N MET A 1 -8.16 5.77 -29.02
CA MET A 1 -8.18 7.14 -28.43
C MET A 1 -8.65 7.00 -26.99
N SER A 2 -7.81 7.34 -26.01
CA SER A 2 -8.12 7.11 -24.59
C SER A 2 -9.29 7.98 -24.12
N HIS A 3 -10.16 7.43 -23.27
CA HIS A 3 -11.21 8.12 -22.51
C HIS A 3 -10.76 9.41 -21.77
N HIS A 4 -9.46 9.68 -21.69
CA HIS A 4 -8.91 10.91 -21.12
C HIS A 4 -9.09 12.17 -21.98
N SER A 5 -9.34 12.07 -23.29
CA SER A 5 -9.39 13.29 -24.13
C SER A 5 -10.65 14.14 -23.93
N SER A 6 -11.76 13.58 -23.42
CA SER A 6 -13.07 14.27 -23.42
C SER A 6 -13.48 14.88 -22.08
N LEU A 7 -12.70 14.68 -21.01
CA LEU A 7 -13.01 15.16 -19.65
C LEU A 7 -12.19 16.39 -19.23
N PHE A 8 -11.51 16.99 -20.19
CA PHE A 8 -10.46 17.93 -19.93
C PHE A 8 -10.62 19.13 -20.86
N ASP A 9 -10.76 20.32 -20.28
CA ASP A 9 -10.63 21.58 -21.02
C ASP A 9 -9.41 21.49 -21.94
N SER A 10 -9.52 22.02 -23.16
CA SER A 10 -8.38 22.05 -24.09
C SER A 10 -7.18 22.68 -23.40
N TYR A 11 -5.97 22.23 -23.73
CA TYR A 11 -4.75 22.73 -23.08
C TYR A 11 -4.63 24.27 -23.18
N SER A 12 -5.16 24.87 -24.25
CA SER A 12 -5.29 26.33 -24.41
C SER A 12 -6.19 27.01 -23.36
N ILE A 13 -7.28 26.38 -22.92
CA ILE A 13 -8.20 26.93 -21.90
C ILE A 13 -7.58 26.83 -20.51
N ARG A 14 -6.80 25.77 -20.24
CA ARG A 14 -6.13 25.58 -18.96
C ARG A 14 -5.04 26.62 -18.70
N ARG A 15 -4.37 27.10 -19.74
CA ARG A 15 -3.26 28.07 -19.64
C ARG A 15 -3.70 29.47 -19.15
N VAL A 16 -4.99 29.77 -19.16
CA VAL A 16 -5.52 31.12 -18.84
C VAL A 16 -6.48 31.15 -17.65
N ARG A 17 -6.68 30.02 -16.95
CA ARG A 17 -7.55 29.95 -15.77
C ARG A 17 -6.75 30.16 -14.47
N PRO A 18 -7.39 30.47 -13.33
CA PRO A 18 -6.69 30.60 -12.05
C PRO A 18 -6.08 29.26 -11.56
N PRO A 19 -4.89 29.31 -10.92
CA PRO A 19 -4.19 28.16 -10.36
C PRO A 19 -5.04 27.33 -9.41
N LYS A 20 -5.27 26.07 -9.76
CA LYS A 20 -5.92 25.07 -8.90
C LYS A 20 -4.90 24.13 -8.27
N ASN A 21 -5.20 23.66 -7.05
CA ASN A 21 -4.41 22.69 -6.29
C ASN A 21 -2.99 23.14 -5.90
N LYS A 22 -2.85 24.38 -5.40
CA LYS A 22 -1.60 24.89 -4.81
C LYS A 22 -1.11 24.03 -3.62
N ILE A 23 0.10 24.26 -3.14
CA ILE A 23 0.60 23.64 -1.91
C ILE A 23 -0.37 23.87 -0.73
N GLY A 24 -0.44 22.92 0.20
CA GLY A 24 -1.36 22.96 1.34
C GLY A 24 -2.81 22.61 0.99
N THR A 25 -3.14 22.38 -0.29
CA THR A 25 -4.46 21.88 -0.70
C THR A 25 -4.50 20.35 -0.73
N SER A 26 -5.70 19.79 -0.58
CA SER A 26 -5.96 18.34 -0.59
C SER A 26 -6.06 17.78 -2.01
N ALA A 27 -4.99 17.91 -2.79
CA ALA A 27 -4.92 17.34 -4.13
C ALA A 27 -4.94 15.80 -4.05
N LYS A 28 -5.69 15.16 -4.95
CA LYS A 28 -5.73 13.69 -5.03
C LYS A 28 -4.38 13.14 -5.48
N HIS A 29 -4.06 11.91 -5.04
CA HIS A 29 -2.92 11.16 -5.54
C HIS A 29 -2.93 11.11 -7.09
N ASP A 30 -1.77 11.28 -7.75
CA ASP A 30 -1.65 11.40 -9.21
C ASP A 30 -2.31 10.24 -9.97
N SER A 31 -2.13 9.03 -9.43
CA SER A 31 -2.62 7.77 -9.96
C SER A 31 -3.97 7.32 -9.35
N ALA A 32 -4.64 8.13 -8.51
CA ALA A 32 -5.87 7.73 -7.80
C ALA A 32 -6.97 7.21 -8.74
N ILE A 33 -7.24 7.95 -9.82
CA ILE A 33 -8.26 7.58 -10.82
C ILE A 33 -7.86 6.27 -11.51
N THR A 34 -6.59 6.17 -11.93
CA THR A 34 -6.07 4.98 -12.62
C THR A 34 -5.98 3.74 -11.71
N HIS A 35 -5.84 3.92 -10.39
CA HIS A 35 -5.92 2.82 -9.42
C HIS A 35 -7.33 2.23 -9.39
N VAL A 36 -8.36 3.08 -9.26
CA VAL A 36 -9.76 2.64 -9.23
C VAL A 36 -10.18 2.00 -10.56
N MET A 37 -9.68 2.50 -11.68
CA MET A 37 -9.98 1.97 -13.00
C MET A 37 -9.18 0.71 -13.38
N GLY A 38 -8.17 0.32 -12.59
CA GLY A 38 -7.25 -0.77 -12.95
C GLY A 38 -6.38 -0.47 -14.18
N THR A 39 -6.11 0.80 -14.46
CA THR A 39 -5.30 1.25 -15.62
C THR A 39 -3.92 1.77 -15.23
N ALA A 40 -3.58 1.78 -13.94
CA ALA A 40 -2.24 2.08 -13.47
C ALA A 40 -1.34 0.86 -13.64
N THR A 41 -0.37 0.95 -14.56
CA THR A 41 0.58 -0.13 -14.86
C THR A 41 1.59 -0.32 -13.72
N TYR A 42 1.66 -1.52 -13.15
CA TYR A 42 2.75 -2.04 -12.32
C TYR A 42 3.72 -2.88 -13.16
N VAL A 43 4.81 -3.40 -12.60
CA VAL A 43 5.86 -4.06 -13.40
C VAL A 43 5.32 -5.30 -14.13
N ASP A 44 4.50 -6.13 -13.45
CA ASP A 44 3.96 -7.33 -14.09
C ASP A 44 2.88 -7.03 -15.15
N ASP A 45 2.27 -5.85 -15.09
CA ASP A 45 1.26 -5.38 -16.05
C ASP A 45 1.89 -4.91 -17.38
N ILE A 46 3.21 -4.71 -17.42
CA ILE A 46 3.92 -4.34 -18.65
C ILE A 46 3.68 -5.43 -19.69
N THR A 47 3.25 -5.02 -20.89
CA THR A 47 3.04 -5.95 -22.00
C THR A 47 4.36 -6.57 -22.42
N LYS A 48 4.46 -7.90 -22.29
CA LYS A 48 5.68 -8.66 -22.56
C LYS A 48 5.69 -9.11 -24.03
N PRO A 49 6.79 -8.89 -24.78
CA PRO A 49 6.91 -9.36 -26.16
C PRO A 49 6.95 -10.90 -26.20
N GLN A 50 6.61 -11.47 -27.36
CA GLN A 50 6.74 -12.90 -27.60
C GLN A 50 8.19 -13.34 -27.41
N GLY A 51 8.40 -14.49 -26.76
CA GLY A 51 9.73 -15.00 -26.45
C GLY A 51 10.30 -14.50 -25.11
N THR A 52 9.55 -13.72 -24.34
CA THR A 52 9.94 -13.38 -22.95
C THR A 52 10.10 -14.67 -22.13
N LEU A 53 11.24 -14.79 -21.45
CA LEU A 53 11.55 -15.91 -20.56
C LEU A 53 11.10 -15.60 -19.13
N HIS A 54 10.87 -16.65 -18.36
CA HIS A 54 10.37 -16.55 -16.99
C HIS A 54 11.23 -17.35 -16.02
N LEU A 55 11.42 -16.80 -14.82
CA LEU A 55 12.26 -17.40 -13.79
C LEU A 55 11.46 -17.97 -12.62
N ALA A 56 12.03 -19.01 -11.99
CA ALA A 56 11.70 -19.48 -10.65
C ALA A 56 12.98 -20.01 -9.98
N VAL A 57 13.08 -19.90 -8.66
CA VAL A 57 14.26 -20.35 -7.91
C VAL A 57 14.02 -21.71 -7.26
N GLY A 58 15.06 -22.55 -7.29
CA GLY A 58 15.20 -23.67 -6.37
C GLY A 58 15.73 -23.18 -5.03
N LYS A 59 15.13 -23.66 -3.94
CA LYS A 59 15.35 -23.13 -2.59
C LYS A 59 15.86 -24.21 -1.66
N SER A 60 16.68 -23.80 -0.68
CA SER A 60 17.09 -24.66 0.42
C SER A 60 15.90 -25.11 1.28
N SER A 61 15.93 -26.36 1.72
CA SER A 61 14.99 -26.92 2.69
C SER A 61 15.51 -26.89 4.13
N HIS A 62 16.74 -26.42 4.36
CA HIS A 62 17.41 -26.45 5.67
C HIS A 62 17.84 -25.06 6.12
N ALA A 63 17.65 -24.78 7.41
CA ALA A 63 18.13 -23.53 8.03
C ALA A 63 19.66 -23.45 8.02
N HIS A 64 20.36 -24.55 8.30
CA HIS A 64 21.81 -24.59 8.24
C HIS A 64 22.27 -25.97 7.79
N ALA A 65 22.95 -26.05 6.64
CA ALA A 65 23.44 -27.32 6.11
C ALA A 65 24.54 -27.12 5.07
N ARG A 66 25.44 -28.10 4.96
CA ARG A 66 26.36 -28.21 3.82
C ARG A 66 25.67 -28.94 2.67
N ILE A 67 25.85 -28.46 1.45
CA ILE A 67 25.38 -29.12 0.23
C ILE A 67 26.43 -30.15 -0.19
N LEU A 68 26.05 -31.43 -0.25
CA LEU A 68 26.93 -32.52 -0.67
C LEU A 68 26.86 -32.74 -2.19
N GLY A 69 25.67 -32.55 -2.76
CA GLY A 69 25.40 -32.73 -4.18
C GLY A 69 24.05 -32.15 -4.57
N MET A 70 23.91 -31.77 -5.84
CA MET A 70 22.68 -31.22 -6.40
C MET A 70 22.45 -31.78 -7.81
N ASP A 71 21.49 -32.70 -7.93
CA ASP A 71 21.04 -33.24 -9.22
C ASP A 71 19.87 -32.42 -9.77
N LEU A 72 20.12 -31.83 -10.93
CA LEU A 72 19.20 -30.95 -11.65
C LEU A 72 18.85 -31.52 -13.05
N SER A 73 19.12 -32.81 -13.30
CA SER A 73 18.81 -33.48 -14.57
C SER A 73 17.32 -33.42 -14.90
N ALA A 74 16.46 -33.86 -13.97
CA ALA A 74 15.00 -33.83 -14.12
C ALA A 74 14.42 -32.40 -14.23
N VAL A 75 15.13 -31.40 -13.68
CA VAL A 75 14.80 -29.98 -13.84
C VAL A 75 15.06 -29.53 -15.28
N ARG A 76 16.24 -29.84 -15.83
CA ARG A 76 16.63 -29.48 -17.20
C ARG A 76 15.76 -30.14 -18.27
N GLU A 77 15.32 -31.37 -18.03
CA GLU A 77 14.48 -32.14 -18.95
C GLU A 77 12.98 -31.78 -18.86
N ALA A 78 12.58 -30.89 -17.95
CA ALA A 78 11.17 -30.55 -17.76
C ALA A 78 10.61 -29.70 -18.92
N ASP A 79 9.36 -29.97 -19.29
CA ASP A 79 8.66 -29.24 -20.36
C ASP A 79 8.71 -27.72 -20.18
N GLY A 80 9.16 -27.02 -21.22
CA GLY A 80 9.23 -25.57 -21.28
C GLY A 80 10.46 -24.96 -20.61
N VAL A 81 11.34 -25.75 -20.00
CA VAL A 81 12.64 -25.28 -19.50
C VAL A 81 13.58 -24.99 -20.66
N VAL A 82 14.28 -23.86 -20.57
CA VAL A 82 15.24 -23.36 -21.56
C VAL A 82 16.67 -23.46 -21.04
N ASP A 83 16.88 -23.14 -19.76
CA ASP A 83 18.19 -23.17 -19.10
C ASP A 83 18.03 -23.36 -17.58
N VAL A 84 19.08 -23.82 -16.91
CA VAL A 84 19.13 -23.95 -15.45
C VAL A 84 20.52 -23.54 -14.97
N LEU A 85 20.58 -22.45 -14.20
CA LEU A 85 21.82 -21.85 -13.73
C LEU A 85 22.00 -22.12 -12.23
N SER A 86 23.22 -22.46 -11.85
CA SER A 86 23.70 -22.62 -10.47
C SER A 86 24.74 -21.56 -10.13
N PHE A 87 25.28 -21.58 -8.91
CA PHE A 87 26.38 -20.71 -8.51
C PHE A 87 27.55 -20.68 -9.50
N LYS A 88 27.88 -21.83 -10.10
CA LYS A 88 28.99 -21.99 -11.07
C LYS A 88 28.75 -21.29 -12.41
N ASP A 89 27.50 -20.94 -12.69
CA ASP A 89 27.07 -20.29 -13.93
C ASP A 89 27.01 -18.75 -13.80
N LEU A 90 27.27 -18.20 -12.61
CA LEU A 90 27.33 -16.76 -12.38
C LEU A 90 28.54 -16.16 -13.12
N PRO A 91 28.34 -15.14 -13.97
CA PRO A 91 29.40 -14.69 -14.87
C PRO A 91 30.41 -13.73 -14.23
N ALA A 92 30.09 -13.15 -13.08
CA ALA A 92 30.84 -12.05 -12.47
C ALA A 92 30.69 -12.06 -10.94
N GLN A 93 30.46 -10.89 -10.31
CA GLN A 93 30.27 -10.80 -8.86
C GLN A 93 29.14 -11.71 -8.39
N THR A 94 29.38 -12.40 -7.28
CA THR A 94 28.45 -13.38 -6.72
C THR A 94 27.78 -12.91 -5.42
N ASP A 95 28.37 -11.94 -4.74
CA ASP A 95 27.83 -11.31 -3.54
C ASP A 95 27.02 -10.07 -3.94
N ILE A 96 25.82 -9.92 -3.39
CA ILE A 96 24.90 -8.82 -3.65
C ILE A 96 24.51 -8.07 -2.38
N GLY A 97 25.33 -8.17 -1.32
CA GLY A 97 25.13 -7.44 -0.08
C GLY A 97 25.07 -5.93 -0.32
N ALA A 98 23.97 -5.30 0.10
CA ALA A 98 23.67 -3.88 -0.14
C ALA A 98 24.71 -2.92 0.48
N VAL A 99 25.12 -3.19 1.72
CA VAL A 99 26.02 -2.33 2.50
C VAL A 99 27.27 -3.06 2.95
N PHE A 100 27.14 -4.36 3.22
CA PHE A 100 28.22 -5.22 3.68
C PHE A 100 28.13 -6.53 2.92
N ASP A 101 29.30 -7.11 2.63
CA ASP A 101 29.42 -8.45 2.04
C ASP A 101 28.76 -9.52 2.94
N GLY A 102 28.48 -10.68 2.34
CA GLY A 102 27.93 -11.85 3.00
C GLY A 102 26.58 -12.32 2.49
N GLU A 103 26.07 -11.75 1.38
CA GLU A 103 24.77 -12.11 0.80
C GLU A 103 24.94 -12.63 -0.63
N PRO A 104 25.31 -13.91 -0.81
CA PRO A 104 25.50 -14.46 -2.14
C PRO A 104 24.17 -14.58 -2.90
N LEU A 105 24.18 -14.23 -4.20
CA LEU A 105 23.02 -14.32 -5.09
C LEU A 105 22.47 -15.76 -5.19
N MET A 106 23.36 -16.75 -5.15
CA MET A 106 23.05 -18.17 -5.05
C MET A 106 24.01 -18.85 -4.09
N VAL A 107 23.58 -19.91 -3.42
CA VAL A 107 24.43 -20.70 -2.52
C VAL A 107 25.45 -21.51 -3.30
N ASN A 108 26.71 -21.50 -2.86
CA ASN A 108 27.73 -22.43 -3.33
C ASN A 108 27.77 -23.71 -2.47
N ASP A 109 28.15 -23.59 -1.19
CA ASP A 109 28.50 -24.75 -0.36
C ASP A 109 27.61 -24.93 0.89
N ILE A 110 27.20 -23.83 1.54
CA ILE A 110 26.49 -23.85 2.82
C ILE A 110 25.24 -22.99 2.72
N THR A 111 24.09 -23.59 3.03
CA THR A 111 22.83 -22.87 3.21
C THR A 111 22.74 -22.36 4.66
N GLU A 112 22.26 -21.13 4.81
CA GLU A 112 22.19 -20.35 6.05
C GLU A 112 20.76 -19.95 6.45
N TYR A 113 19.76 -20.28 5.61
CA TYR A 113 18.34 -20.25 6.00
C TYR A 113 17.45 -21.11 5.09
N VAL A 114 16.27 -21.51 5.59
CA VAL A 114 15.24 -22.19 4.78
C VAL A 114 14.71 -21.21 3.73
N GLY A 115 14.82 -21.56 2.46
CA GLY A 115 14.41 -20.68 1.36
C GLY A 115 15.56 -20.11 0.54
N GLN A 116 16.82 -20.23 1.00
CA GLN A 116 17.96 -19.63 0.30
C GLN A 116 18.12 -20.18 -1.12
N THR A 117 18.40 -19.28 -2.08
CA THR A 117 18.46 -19.60 -3.51
C THR A 117 19.63 -20.54 -3.83
N LEU A 118 19.34 -21.73 -4.36
CA LEU A 118 20.34 -22.72 -4.76
C LEU A 118 20.67 -22.67 -6.25
N PHE A 119 19.63 -22.50 -7.07
CA PHE A 119 19.70 -22.45 -8.53
C PHE A 119 18.48 -21.70 -9.07
N VAL A 120 18.54 -21.27 -10.33
CA VAL A 120 17.42 -20.63 -11.03
C VAL A 120 17.04 -21.42 -12.28
N VAL A 121 15.74 -21.62 -12.47
CA VAL A 121 15.16 -22.23 -13.66
C VAL A 121 14.71 -21.13 -14.62
N VAL A 122 15.14 -21.23 -15.87
CA VAL A 122 14.71 -20.36 -16.97
C VAL A 122 13.73 -21.15 -17.84
N ALA A 123 12.52 -20.64 -18.04
CA ALA A 123 11.49 -21.33 -18.82
C ALA A 123 10.66 -20.39 -19.70
N THR A 124 9.87 -20.96 -20.59
CA THR A 124 8.94 -20.23 -21.48
C THR A 124 7.69 -19.69 -20.77
N SER A 125 7.46 -20.09 -19.51
CA SER A 125 6.40 -19.54 -18.67
C SER A 125 6.74 -19.66 -17.19
N HIS A 126 6.20 -18.76 -16.38
CA HIS A 126 6.41 -18.80 -14.92
C HIS A 126 5.93 -20.13 -14.30
N ARG A 127 4.80 -20.67 -14.77
CA ARG A 127 4.27 -21.96 -14.29
C ARG A 127 5.21 -23.13 -14.61
N ALA A 128 5.81 -23.14 -15.81
CA ALA A 128 6.79 -24.17 -16.19
C ALA A 128 8.04 -24.09 -15.31
N ALA A 129 8.59 -22.88 -15.12
CA ALA A 129 9.75 -22.67 -14.25
C ALA A 129 9.50 -23.20 -12.82
N LYS A 130 8.34 -22.86 -12.23
CA LYS A 130 7.97 -23.33 -10.88
C LYS A 130 7.84 -24.85 -10.80
N LYS A 131 7.13 -25.48 -11.75
CA LYS A 131 6.94 -26.93 -11.76
C LYS A 131 8.27 -27.67 -11.94
N ALA A 132 9.20 -27.11 -12.72
CA ALA A 132 10.51 -27.69 -12.91
C ALA A 132 11.38 -27.55 -11.66
N ALA A 133 11.34 -26.42 -10.96
CA ALA A 133 12.13 -26.19 -9.75
C ALA A 133 11.88 -27.23 -8.64
N THR A 134 10.66 -27.79 -8.54
CA THR A 134 10.33 -28.83 -7.55
C THR A 134 10.91 -30.21 -7.86
N LYS A 135 11.52 -30.41 -9.02
CA LYS A 135 12.11 -31.71 -9.42
C LYS A 135 13.57 -31.87 -9.00
N ALA A 136 14.18 -30.85 -8.41
CA ALA A 136 15.57 -30.92 -7.97
C ALA A 136 15.74 -31.90 -6.81
N VAL A 137 16.84 -32.64 -6.84
CA VAL A 137 17.27 -33.50 -5.73
C VAL A 137 18.56 -32.91 -5.16
N VAL A 138 18.51 -32.52 -3.90
CA VAL A 138 19.64 -31.89 -3.20
C VAL A 138 19.98 -32.72 -1.98
N GLU A 139 21.24 -33.12 -1.88
CA GLU A 139 21.78 -33.86 -0.74
C GLU A 139 22.43 -32.90 0.25
N TYR A 140 22.04 -33.00 1.53
CA TYR A 140 22.50 -32.12 2.59
C TYR A 140 23.18 -32.88 3.72
N GLU A 141 24.16 -32.25 4.35
CA GLU A 141 24.64 -32.55 5.69
C GLU A 141 24.14 -31.44 6.64
N PRO A 142 23.10 -31.68 7.46
CA PRO A 142 22.58 -30.68 8.40
C PRO A 142 23.63 -30.22 9.41
N LEU A 143 23.67 -28.92 9.69
CA LEU A 143 24.54 -28.29 10.66
C LEU A 143 23.72 -27.68 11.82
N PRO A 144 24.30 -27.48 13.01
CA PRO A 144 23.58 -26.87 14.13
C PRO A 144 23.07 -25.46 13.79
N ALA A 145 21.77 -25.22 13.94
CA ALA A 145 21.14 -23.93 13.67
C ALA A 145 20.87 -23.15 14.97
N VAL A 146 21.28 -21.88 14.97
CA VAL A 146 20.88 -20.84 15.94
C VAL A 146 19.66 -20.10 15.39
N LEU A 147 18.51 -20.19 16.07
CA LEU A 147 17.22 -19.66 15.59
C LEU A 147 16.57 -18.63 16.53
N SER A 148 17.20 -18.30 17.66
CA SER A 148 16.65 -17.36 18.64
C SER A 148 17.70 -16.34 19.09
N ILE A 149 17.22 -15.19 19.55
CA ILE A 149 18.06 -14.11 20.07
C ILE A 149 18.84 -14.57 21.30
N ASP A 150 18.20 -15.29 22.22
CA ASP A 150 18.85 -15.77 23.45
C ASP A 150 20.05 -16.68 23.15
N LYS A 151 19.90 -17.65 22.25
CA LYS A 151 21.00 -18.54 21.84
C LYS A 151 22.12 -17.77 21.15
N ALA A 152 21.79 -16.77 20.34
CA ALA A 152 22.80 -15.94 19.69
C ALA A 152 23.57 -15.07 20.69
N LEU A 153 22.90 -14.53 21.72
CA LEU A 153 23.54 -13.80 22.81
C LEU A 153 24.46 -14.70 23.65
N GLU A 154 23.98 -15.90 24.01
CA GLU A 154 24.77 -16.90 24.76
C GLU A 154 26.06 -17.30 24.04
N GLN A 155 26.02 -17.38 22.70
CA GLN A 155 27.17 -17.74 21.86
C GLN A 155 27.98 -16.52 21.39
N GLU A 156 27.57 -15.30 21.74
CA GLU A 156 28.10 -14.04 21.19
C GLU A 156 28.14 -14.03 19.64
N LEU A 157 27.13 -14.64 19.01
CA LEU A 157 27.03 -14.81 17.57
C LEU A 157 26.32 -13.60 16.94
N PHE A 158 27.09 -12.71 16.31
CA PHE A 158 26.60 -11.45 15.76
C PHE A 158 26.94 -11.26 14.27
N VAL A 159 26.03 -10.65 13.51
CA VAL A 159 26.32 -10.26 12.10
C VAL A 159 27.23 -9.02 12.02
N ARG A 160 27.23 -8.19 13.06
CA ARG A 160 28.03 -6.97 13.22
C ARG A 160 28.39 -6.76 14.70
N PRO A 161 29.48 -6.03 15.02
CA PRO A 161 29.84 -5.74 16.41
C PRO A 161 28.71 -5.06 17.21
N SER A 162 28.66 -5.33 18.51
CA SER A 162 27.75 -4.64 19.42
C SER A 162 28.10 -3.15 19.55
N HIS A 163 27.09 -2.31 19.79
CA HIS A 163 27.25 -0.85 19.93
C HIS A 163 26.73 -0.38 21.30
N PHE A 164 27.32 0.68 21.85
CA PHE A 164 27.00 1.19 23.19
C PHE A 164 26.86 2.71 23.19
N MET A 165 25.81 3.23 23.81
CA MET A 165 25.60 4.66 24.09
C MET A 165 25.59 4.88 25.60
N LYS A 166 26.21 5.97 26.07
CA LYS A 166 26.27 6.32 27.48
C LYS A 166 26.06 7.80 27.71
N ARG A 167 25.31 8.11 28.77
CA ARG A 167 25.15 9.45 29.34
C ARG A 167 25.22 9.38 30.86
N GLY A 168 25.98 10.28 31.48
CA GLY A 168 26.14 10.29 32.94
C GLY A 168 26.65 8.95 33.49
N ASP A 169 26.29 8.64 34.73
CA ASP A 169 26.61 7.37 35.38
C ASP A 169 25.35 6.61 35.80
N ALA A 170 24.87 5.74 34.91
CA ALA A 170 23.63 4.98 35.13
C ALA A 170 23.75 4.02 36.32
N ALA A 171 24.91 3.41 36.54
CA ALA A 171 25.10 2.46 37.63
C ALA A 171 24.90 3.13 38.99
N THR A 172 25.56 4.27 39.23
CA THR A 172 25.39 5.06 40.46
C THR A 172 23.95 5.56 40.62
N ALA A 173 23.32 6.02 39.54
CA ALA A 173 21.93 6.49 39.59
C ALA A 173 20.93 5.38 39.93
N LEU A 174 21.16 4.16 39.47
CA LEU A 174 20.34 2.99 39.77
C LEU A 174 20.55 2.50 41.20
N GLU A 175 21.79 2.45 41.68
CA GLU A 175 22.13 2.02 43.05
C GLU A 175 21.57 2.98 44.12
N SER A 176 21.54 4.28 43.82
CA SER A 176 21.02 5.30 44.75
C SER A 176 19.52 5.58 44.63
N ALA A 177 18.82 4.97 43.68
CA ALA A 177 17.40 5.22 43.46
C ALA A 177 16.53 4.61 44.58
N PRO A 178 15.61 5.40 45.18
CA PRO A 178 14.63 4.89 46.15
C PRO A 178 13.75 3.76 45.60
N ILE A 179 13.42 3.80 44.30
CA ILE A 179 12.59 2.80 43.63
C ILE A 179 13.34 2.30 42.41
N ARG A 180 13.47 0.97 42.29
CA ARG A 180 14.09 0.30 41.16
C ARG A 180 13.11 -0.68 40.54
N ILE A 181 13.00 -0.65 39.23
CA ILE A 181 12.13 -1.51 38.45
C ILE A 181 12.95 -2.19 37.36
N GLU A 182 12.75 -3.49 37.20
CA GLU A 182 13.35 -4.30 36.15
C GLU A 182 12.27 -4.89 35.25
N GLY A 183 12.55 -5.01 33.96
CA GLY A 183 11.62 -5.60 33.01
C GLY A 183 12.31 -6.20 31.80
N HIS A 184 11.60 -7.14 31.17
CA HIS A 184 11.97 -7.74 29.91
C HIS A 184 10.78 -7.69 28.97
N ILE A 185 11.06 -7.51 27.68
CA ILE A 185 10.02 -7.40 26.66
C ILE A 185 10.51 -8.10 25.40
N HIS A 186 9.63 -8.89 24.82
CA HIS A 186 9.85 -9.56 23.56
C HIS A 186 8.85 -9.05 22.52
N MET A 187 9.38 -8.54 21.41
CA MET A 187 8.62 -7.97 20.30
C MET A 187 8.92 -8.76 19.05
N ARG A 188 7.94 -9.54 18.56
CA ARG A 188 8.10 -10.34 17.34
C ARG A 188 8.30 -9.48 16.10
N GLY A 189 8.82 -10.10 15.05
CA GLY A 189 8.97 -9.50 13.73
C GLY A 189 7.63 -9.23 13.02
N GLN A 190 7.71 -8.69 11.80
CA GLN A 190 6.56 -8.32 10.97
C GLN A 190 6.89 -8.51 9.48
N GLU A 191 5.95 -9.05 8.70
CA GLU A 191 6.00 -9.13 7.24
C GLU A 191 5.50 -7.83 6.61
N HIS A 192 6.18 -7.32 5.58
CA HIS A 192 5.81 -6.05 4.94
C HIS A 192 4.44 -6.10 4.29
N PHE A 193 4.13 -7.25 3.71
CA PHE A 193 2.86 -7.53 3.07
C PHE A 193 2.44 -6.44 2.06
N TYR A 194 3.42 -5.85 1.36
CA TYR A 194 3.15 -5.03 0.18
C TYR A 194 2.26 -5.83 -0.78
N LEU A 195 1.19 -5.24 -1.31
CA LEU A 195 0.19 -6.00 -2.07
C LEU A 195 0.75 -6.51 -3.41
N GLU A 196 1.60 -5.73 -4.06
CA GLU A 196 2.43 -6.20 -5.17
C GLU A 196 3.68 -6.87 -4.59
N GLY A 197 3.85 -8.17 -4.80
CA GLY A 197 5.07 -8.90 -4.41
C GLY A 197 6.34 -8.39 -5.11
N GLN A 198 7.48 -9.03 -4.84
CA GLN A 198 8.72 -8.77 -5.56
C GLN A 198 8.56 -9.13 -7.04
N VAL A 199 8.94 -8.20 -7.91
CA VAL A 199 8.83 -8.37 -9.36
C VAL A 199 9.94 -7.60 -10.07
N SER A 200 10.49 -8.23 -11.11
CA SER A 200 11.50 -7.66 -11.99
C SER A 200 11.25 -8.10 -13.43
N TYR A 201 11.53 -7.20 -14.37
CA TYR A 201 11.46 -7.42 -15.80
C TYR A 201 12.65 -6.70 -16.45
N VAL A 202 13.53 -7.46 -17.10
CA VAL A 202 14.77 -6.94 -17.69
C VAL A 202 14.76 -7.18 -19.20
N VAL A 203 15.09 -6.14 -19.96
CA VAL A 203 15.11 -6.15 -21.42
C VAL A 203 16.53 -5.84 -21.89
N PRO A 204 17.15 -6.68 -22.75
CA PRO A 204 18.42 -6.35 -23.37
C PRO A 204 18.27 -5.22 -24.40
N CYS A 205 19.23 -4.31 -24.43
CA CYS A 205 19.33 -3.23 -25.40
C CYS A 205 20.18 -3.65 -26.61
N ASP A 206 20.03 -2.95 -27.73
CA ASP A 206 20.77 -3.19 -28.98
C ASP A 206 22.27 -2.85 -28.87
N ASP A 207 22.64 -1.97 -27.94
CA ASP A 207 24.02 -1.63 -27.58
C ASP A 207 24.68 -2.62 -26.60
N GLY A 208 23.98 -3.70 -26.23
CA GLY A 208 24.45 -4.69 -25.25
C GLY A 208 24.22 -4.31 -23.79
N GLY A 209 23.57 -3.17 -23.53
CA GLY A 209 23.10 -2.77 -22.20
C GLY A 209 21.82 -3.48 -21.76
N LEU A 210 21.30 -3.07 -20.60
CA LEU A 210 20.08 -3.63 -20.00
C LEU A 210 19.15 -2.50 -19.53
N GLU A 211 17.86 -2.60 -19.85
CA GLU A 211 16.81 -1.81 -19.20
C GLU A 211 16.07 -2.68 -18.16
N VAL A 212 16.10 -2.23 -16.90
CA VAL A 212 15.60 -2.95 -15.73
C VAL A 212 14.35 -2.27 -15.20
N TYR A 213 13.20 -2.94 -15.32
CA TYR A 213 11.96 -2.54 -14.67
C TYR A 213 11.81 -3.37 -13.39
N THR A 214 11.77 -2.72 -12.23
CA THR A 214 11.68 -3.43 -10.94
C THR A 214 10.81 -2.68 -9.95
N SER A 215 10.18 -3.42 -9.04
CA SER A 215 9.46 -2.85 -7.91
C SER A 215 10.47 -2.63 -6.77
N SER A 216 11.12 -1.46 -6.74
CA SER A 216 12.21 -1.14 -5.80
C SER A 216 12.16 0.31 -5.32
N GLN A 217 12.53 0.53 -4.05
CA GLN A 217 12.72 1.85 -3.44
C GLN A 217 14.11 2.43 -3.74
N HIS A 218 15.05 1.63 -4.23
CA HIS A 218 16.45 2.01 -4.45
C HIS A 218 16.94 1.66 -5.87
N PRO A 219 16.47 2.37 -6.90
CA PRO A 219 16.81 2.07 -8.29
C PRO A 219 18.32 2.14 -8.59
N SER A 220 19.07 3.01 -7.90
CA SER A 220 20.52 3.12 -8.10
C SER A 220 21.29 1.91 -7.56
N GLU A 221 20.88 1.31 -6.44
CA GLU A 221 21.51 0.07 -5.94
C GLU A 221 21.21 -1.10 -6.88
N VAL A 222 19.96 -1.22 -7.34
CA VAL A 222 19.61 -2.25 -8.33
C VAL A 222 20.44 -2.10 -9.61
N GLN A 223 20.63 -0.87 -10.10
CA GLN A 223 21.50 -0.61 -11.26
C GLN A 223 22.92 -1.12 -11.02
N GLN A 224 23.50 -0.78 -9.86
CA GLN A 224 24.88 -1.15 -9.50
C GLN A 224 25.04 -2.66 -9.42
N LEU A 225 24.17 -3.34 -8.66
CA LEU A 225 24.24 -4.78 -8.45
C LEU A 225 23.98 -5.54 -9.76
N VAL A 226 23.00 -5.14 -10.58
CA VAL A 226 22.77 -5.77 -11.89
C VAL A 226 23.99 -5.62 -12.79
N ALA A 227 24.62 -4.45 -12.80
CA ALA A 227 25.82 -4.20 -13.60
C ALA A 227 27.00 -5.07 -13.13
N GLU A 228 27.21 -5.18 -11.82
CA GLU A 228 28.28 -5.98 -11.22
C GLU A 228 28.12 -7.49 -11.47
N VAL A 229 26.94 -8.05 -11.27
CA VAL A 229 26.69 -9.49 -11.49
C VAL A 229 26.65 -9.85 -12.98
N THR A 230 26.49 -8.88 -13.87
CA THR A 230 26.51 -9.09 -15.32
C THR A 230 27.83 -8.72 -15.97
N ASP A 231 28.82 -8.17 -15.23
CA ASP A 231 30.05 -7.58 -15.79
C ASP A 231 29.74 -6.54 -16.88
N LEU A 232 28.91 -5.56 -16.52
CA LEU A 232 28.62 -4.37 -17.31
C LEU A 232 29.01 -3.12 -16.52
N PRO A 233 29.40 -2.03 -17.18
CA PRO A 233 29.57 -0.75 -16.50
C PRO A 233 28.19 -0.17 -16.12
N PHE A 234 28.11 0.62 -15.04
CA PHE A 234 26.84 1.18 -14.55
C PHE A 234 26.05 1.97 -15.61
N HIS A 235 26.73 2.65 -16.53
CA HIS A 235 26.09 3.43 -17.60
C HIS A 235 25.43 2.57 -18.68
N ALA A 236 25.71 1.27 -18.75
CA ALA A 236 25.07 0.33 -19.66
C ALA A 236 23.81 -0.32 -19.04
N VAL A 237 23.50 -0.02 -17.76
CA VAL A 237 22.32 -0.54 -17.07
C VAL A 237 21.44 0.63 -16.68
N ASN A 238 20.16 0.61 -17.06
CA ASN A 238 19.20 1.65 -16.71
C ASN A 238 18.05 1.06 -15.91
N THR A 239 17.85 1.53 -14.67
CA THR A 239 16.75 1.07 -13.81
C THR A 239 15.59 2.05 -13.83
N VAL A 240 14.38 1.54 -14.02
CA VAL A 240 13.14 2.30 -14.23
C VAL A 240 12.10 1.86 -13.20
N VAL A 241 11.63 2.80 -12.38
CA VAL A 241 10.59 2.57 -11.37
C VAL A 241 9.51 3.63 -11.54
N ARG A 242 8.34 3.22 -12.08
CA ARG A 242 7.19 4.15 -12.20
C ARG A 242 6.37 4.22 -10.91
N ARG A 243 6.12 3.07 -10.28
CA ARG A 243 5.36 2.91 -9.04
C ARG A 243 5.56 1.51 -8.46
N MET A 244 5.27 1.36 -7.17
CA MET A 244 5.21 0.08 -6.46
C MET A 244 3.84 -0.10 -5.78
N GLY A 245 3.34 -1.32 -5.72
CA GLY A 245 2.13 -1.68 -4.96
C GLY A 245 2.44 -1.89 -3.47
N GLY A 246 3.05 -0.89 -2.85
CA GLY A 246 3.63 -0.95 -1.51
C GLY A 246 5.11 -1.37 -1.51
N GLY A 247 5.85 -0.90 -0.51
CA GLY A 247 7.27 -1.24 -0.30
C GLY A 247 7.63 -1.32 1.19
N PHE A 248 7.35 -0.26 1.94
CA PHE A 248 7.44 -0.23 3.41
C PHE A 248 8.82 -0.59 3.99
N GLY A 249 9.90 -0.48 3.21
CA GLY A 249 11.27 -0.88 3.56
C GLY A 249 11.69 -2.22 2.95
N GLY A 250 10.74 -3.16 2.76
CA GLY A 250 11.04 -4.49 2.21
C GLY A 250 11.40 -4.48 0.72
N LYS A 251 11.37 -3.32 0.07
CA LYS A 251 11.86 -3.10 -1.30
C LYS A 251 13.02 -2.09 -1.35
N GLU A 252 13.62 -1.80 -0.20
CA GLU A 252 14.84 -0.99 -0.11
C GLU A 252 16.02 -1.74 -0.71
N THR A 253 16.32 -2.94 -0.21
CA THR A 253 17.44 -3.80 -0.69
C THR A 253 16.96 -5.11 -1.32
N GLN A 254 15.89 -5.71 -0.79
CA GLN A 254 15.46 -7.08 -1.14
C GLN A 254 14.92 -7.25 -2.57
N ALA A 255 14.74 -6.16 -3.32
CA ALA A 255 14.33 -6.20 -4.72
C ALA A 255 15.49 -6.58 -5.67
N ALA A 256 16.75 -6.38 -5.24
CA ALA A 256 17.91 -6.48 -6.12
C ALA A 256 18.21 -7.89 -6.62
N ALA A 257 18.06 -8.92 -5.78
CA ALA A 257 18.35 -10.31 -6.14
C ALA A 257 17.59 -10.77 -7.39
N TRP A 258 16.30 -10.42 -7.47
CA TRP A 258 15.43 -10.81 -8.58
C TRP A 258 15.78 -10.08 -9.88
N ALA A 259 16.16 -8.81 -9.77
CA ALA A 259 16.66 -8.02 -10.91
C ALA A 259 18.02 -8.56 -11.40
N CYS A 260 18.90 -8.96 -10.49
CA CYS A 260 20.20 -9.58 -10.79
C CYS A 260 20.04 -10.89 -11.57
N LEU A 261 19.17 -11.79 -11.09
CA LEU A 261 18.85 -13.04 -11.79
C LEU A 261 18.27 -12.77 -13.19
N CYS A 262 17.34 -11.82 -13.31
CA CYS A 262 16.79 -11.43 -14.61
C CYS A 262 17.86 -10.85 -15.53
N GLY A 263 18.77 -10.00 -15.01
CA GLY A 263 19.85 -9.38 -15.79
C GLY A 263 20.85 -10.39 -16.35
N ILE A 264 21.27 -11.36 -15.53
CA ILE A 264 22.17 -12.45 -15.96
C ILE A 264 21.53 -13.24 -17.10
N VAL A 265 20.26 -13.65 -16.95
CA VAL A 265 19.56 -14.44 -17.96
C VAL A 265 19.28 -13.60 -19.22
N ALA A 266 18.91 -12.33 -19.06
CA ALA A 266 18.64 -11.43 -20.19
C ALA A 266 19.89 -11.20 -21.05
N LYS A 267 21.05 -10.98 -20.41
CA LYS A 267 22.35 -10.86 -21.11
C LYS A 267 22.75 -12.18 -21.78
N ARG A 268 22.61 -13.31 -21.07
CA ARG A 268 23.03 -14.65 -21.56
C ARG A 268 22.22 -15.11 -22.77
N HIS A 269 20.89 -14.89 -22.76
CA HIS A 269 19.99 -15.36 -23.81
C HIS A 269 19.62 -14.30 -24.84
N ASN A 270 20.06 -13.05 -24.63
CA ASN A 270 19.66 -11.89 -25.41
C ASN A 270 18.13 -11.84 -25.63
N ALA A 271 17.38 -12.07 -24.56
CA ALA A 271 15.93 -12.12 -24.55
C ALA A 271 15.37 -11.36 -23.33
N PRO A 272 14.17 -10.76 -23.41
CA PRO A 272 13.49 -10.20 -22.24
C PRO A 272 13.21 -11.28 -21.19
N VAL A 273 13.38 -10.95 -19.91
CA VAL A 273 13.21 -11.89 -18.79
C VAL A 273 12.34 -11.28 -17.71
N SER A 274 11.36 -12.04 -17.22
CA SER A 274 10.47 -11.64 -16.14
C SER A 274 10.52 -12.62 -14.96
N MET A 275 10.56 -12.08 -13.75
CA MET A 275 10.44 -12.84 -12.52
C MET A 275 9.46 -12.13 -11.59
N ARG A 276 8.51 -12.90 -11.05
CA ARG A 276 7.64 -12.47 -9.96
C ARG A 276 7.64 -13.55 -8.89
N LEU A 277 7.64 -13.15 -7.63
CA LEU A 277 7.44 -14.07 -6.52
C LEU A 277 5.94 -14.23 -6.24
N ASP A 278 5.52 -15.45 -5.98
CA ASP A 278 4.21 -15.68 -5.36
C ASP A 278 4.30 -15.33 -3.88
N ARG A 279 3.17 -14.98 -3.24
CA ARG A 279 3.15 -14.51 -1.85
C ARG A 279 3.89 -15.43 -0.87
N GLN A 280 3.70 -16.75 -1.00
CA GLN A 280 4.38 -17.72 -0.14
C GLN A 280 5.90 -17.69 -0.32
N ASP A 281 6.36 -17.61 -1.57
CA ASP A 281 7.79 -17.55 -1.85
C ASP A 281 8.36 -16.22 -1.33
N ASP A 282 7.69 -15.10 -1.60
CA ASP A 282 8.05 -13.76 -1.15
C ASP A 282 8.23 -13.70 0.37
N MET A 283 7.25 -14.20 1.13
CA MET A 283 7.31 -14.25 2.59
C MET A 283 8.42 -15.17 3.12
N VAL A 284 8.83 -16.20 2.39
CA VAL A 284 9.92 -17.09 2.83
C VAL A 284 11.30 -16.51 2.53
N VAL A 285 11.48 -15.86 1.38
CA VAL A 285 12.82 -15.52 0.87
C VAL A 285 13.25 -14.08 1.08
N THR A 286 12.33 -13.18 1.43
CA THR A 286 12.65 -11.77 1.71
C THR A 286 12.77 -11.52 3.22
N GLY A 287 13.56 -10.53 3.61
CA GLY A 287 13.69 -10.12 5.01
C GLY A 287 12.40 -9.63 5.66
N LYS A 288 12.36 -9.59 6.99
CA LYS A 288 11.24 -9.10 7.82
C LYS A 288 11.67 -7.88 8.62
N ARG A 289 10.73 -7.29 9.37
CA ARG A 289 11.07 -6.46 10.53
C ARG A 289 11.80 -7.33 11.56
N HIS A 290 12.90 -6.82 12.09
CA HIS A 290 13.64 -7.44 13.20
C HIS A 290 12.76 -7.64 14.44
N GLU A 291 12.75 -8.88 14.91
CA GLU A 291 12.34 -9.23 16.28
C GLU A 291 13.34 -8.65 17.29
N PHE A 292 12.87 -8.23 18.46
CA PHE A 292 13.71 -7.69 19.52
C PHE A 292 13.41 -8.35 20.87
N ALA A 293 14.46 -8.74 21.58
CA ALA A 293 14.43 -9.16 22.98
C ALA A 293 15.16 -8.10 23.80
N ASN A 294 14.40 -7.26 24.51
CA ASN A 294 14.94 -6.12 25.22
C ASN A 294 14.80 -6.30 26.73
N ARG A 295 15.75 -5.71 27.46
CA ARG A 295 15.75 -5.66 28.92
C ARG A 295 15.99 -4.24 29.35
N TYR A 296 15.38 -3.85 30.46
CA TYR A 296 15.61 -2.55 31.06
C TYR A 296 15.64 -2.64 32.59
N GLU A 297 16.39 -1.72 33.18
CA GLU A 297 16.37 -1.39 34.59
C GLU A 297 16.23 0.13 34.70
N VAL A 298 15.33 0.60 35.58
CA VAL A 298 15.08 2.02 35.80
C VAL A 298 15.04 2.35 37.28
N GLY A 299 15.72 3.44 37.62
CA GLY A 299 15.76 4.02 38.95
C GLY A 299 14.95 5.32 39.00
N LEU A 300 14.09 5.45 39.99
CA LEU A 300 13.19 6.59 40.17
C LEU A 300 13.40 7.26 41.53
N ASP A 301 13.10 8.55 41.60
CA ASP A 301 12.85 9.21 42.88
C ASP A 301 11.44 8.89 43.43
N GLU A 302 11.15 9.34 44.66
CA GLU A 302 9.87 9.11 45.33
C GLU A 302 8.66 9.72 44.58
N SER A 303 8.89 10.69 43.69
CA SER A 303 7.85 11.31 42.87
C SER A 303 7.58 10.58 41.55
N GLY A 304 8.38 9.58 41.22
CA GLY A 304 8.29 8.83 39.96
C GLY A 304 9.07 9.47 38.80
N ARG A 305 10.02 10.36 39.07
CA ARG A 305 10.93 10.89 38.05
C ARG A 305 12.12 9.96 37.84
N ILE A 306 12.50 9.76 36.59
CA ILE A 306 13.62 8.92 36.20
C ILE A 306 14.95 9.58 36.59
N LEU A 307 15.79 8.82 37.29
CA LEU A 307 17.15 9.20 37.67
C LEU A 307 18.20 8.53 36.76
N GLY A 308 18.01 7.24 36.49
CA GLY A 308 18.95 6.42 35.72
C GLY A 308 18.25 5.28 34.99
N VAL A 309 18.77 4.92 33.82
CA VAL A 309 18.27 3.82 32.99
C VAL A 309 19.43 2.97 32.46
N ASP A 310 19.30 1.65 32.53
CA ASP A 310 20.14 0.70 31.81
C ASP A 310 19.28 -0.14 30.87
N MET A 311 19.59 -0.14 29.57
CA MET A 311 18.85 -0.88 28.55
C MET A 311 19.78 -1.76 27.72
N GLN A 312 19.30 -2.97 27.42
CA GLN A 312 19.84 -3.85 26.39
C GLN A 312 18.78 -4.06 25.30
N LEU A 313 19.18 -3.82 24.05
CA LEU A 313 18.35 -3.99 22.86
C LEU A 313 19.02 -5.05 21.96
N ALA A 314 18.43 -6.24 21.83
CA ALA A 314 18.98 -7.30 21.00
C ALA A 314 18.04 -7.62 19.84
N GLY A 315 18.48 -7.38 18.60
CA GLY A 315 17.69 -7.62 17.40
C GLY A 315 18.06 -8.94 16.71
N LEU A 316 17.06 -9.69 16.23
CA LEU A 316 17.24 -10.85 15.36
C LEU A 316 17.52 -10.37 13.94
N CYS A 317 18.76 -10.51 13.47
CA CYS A 317 19.20 -9.95 12.19
C CYS A 317 19.08 -10.93 11.01
N GLY A 318 18.98 -12.23 11.27
CA GLY A 318 19.14 -13.25 10.22
C GLY A 318 20.60 -13.57 9.97
N TYR A 319 20.87 -14.24 8.85
CA TYR A 319 22.20 -14.82 8.60
C TYR A 319 23.27 -13.80 8.20
N ALA A 320 22.84 -12.67 7.65
CA ALA A 320 23.65 -11.62 7.06
C ALA A 320 23.24 -10.24 7.60
N PRO A 321 24.07 -9.21 7.44
CA PRO A 321 23.80 -7.91 8.06
C PRO A 321 22.68 -7.10 7.40
N ASP A 322 22.51 -7.10 6.07
CA ASP A 322 21.65 -6.15 5.34
C ASP A 322 21.75 -4.73 5.96
N LEU A 323 20.63 -4.18 6.45
CA LEU A 323 20.54 -2.88 7.10
C LEU A 323 20.54 -2.95 8.64
N SER A 324 20.82 -4.13 9.22
CA SER A 324 20.73 -4.41 10.66
C SER A 324 21.56 -3.47 11.53
N ASP A 325 22.72 -3.02 11.04
CA ASP A 325 23.58 -2.14 11.84
C ASP A 325 22.89 -0.79 12.13
N ALA A 326 22.26 -0.21 11.10
CA ALA A 326 21.54 1.05 11.19
C ALA A 326 20.16 0.90 11.88
N ILE A 327 19.52 -0.27 11.77
CA ILE A 327 18.24 -0.57 12.42
C ILE A 327 18.40 -0.66 13.94
N VAL A 328 19.38 -1.42 14.41
CA VAL A 328 19.64 -1.52 15.86
C VAL A 328 20.13 -0.19 16.42
N ASP A 329 20.94 0.57 15.68
CA ASP A 329 21.29 1.95 16.08
C ASP A 329 20.05 2.85 16.21
N ARG A 330 19.10 2.76 15.27
CA ARG A 330 17.88 3.57 15.33
C ARG A 330 16.98 3.14 16.48
N ALA A 331 16.91 1.85 16.82
CA ALA A 331 16.26 1.40 18.04
C ALA A 331 16.91 2.03 19.28
N MET A 332 18.25 2.06 19.34
CA MET A 332 18.99 2.72 20.42
C MET A 332 18.71 4.22 20.46
N PHE A 333 18.61 4.92 19.33
CA PHE A 333 18.30 6.35 19.29
C PHE A 333 16.88 6.70 19.75
N HIS A 334 15.94 5.74 19.72
CA HIS A 334 14.53 5.98 20.04
C HIS A 334 14.06 5.19 21.27
N CYS A 335 14.95 4.51 21.99
CA CYS A 335 14.63 3.85 23.25
C CYS A 335 14.37 4.84 24.39
N ASP A 336 14.56 6.14 24.15
CA ASP A 336 14.11 7.22 25.02
C ASP A 336 12.65 7.64 24.77
N ASN A 337 12.09 7.32 23.60
CA ASN A 337 10.90 7.95 23.03
C ASN A 337 10.88 9.46 23.32
N ALA A 338 10.05 9.93 24.24
CA ALA A 338 9.89 11.35 24.55
C ALA A 338 10.48 11.73 25.92
N TYR A 339 11.18 10.82 26.59
CA TYR A 339 11.50 10.91 28.01
C TYR A 339 12.97 11.22 28.26
N TYR A 340 13.23 12.10 29.22
CA TYR A 340 14.58 12.48 29.58
C TYR A 340 15.20 11.48 30.55
N TYR A 341 16.34 10.88 30.17
CA TYR A 341 17.11 9.99 31.04
C TYR A 341 18.38 10.71 31.54
N PRO A 342 18.43 11.21 32.79
CA PRO A 342 19.57 11.99 33.29
C PRO A 342 20.89 11.20 33.22
N ALA A 343 20.83 9.92 33.56
CA ALA A 343 21.89 8.95 33.32
C ALA A 343 21.34 7.75 32.52
N ALA A 344 22.08 7.29 31.53
CA ALA A 344 21.68 6.19 30.66
C ALA A 344 22.87 5.33 30.21
N ARG A 345 22.66 4.02 30.15
CA ARG A 345 23.49 3.08 29.39
C ARG A 345 22.58 2.31 28.44
N VAL A 346 22.91 2.30 27.15
CA VAL A 346 22.14 1.57 26.13
C VAL A 346 23.09 0.68 25.34
N ALA A 347 22.87 -0.64 25.38
CA ALA A 347 23.60 -1.63 24.60
C ALA A 347 22.75 -2.15 23.44
N GLY A 348 23.33 -2.28 22.25
CA GLY A 348 22.66 -2.79 21.05
C GLY A 348 23.39 -4.00 20.46
N HIS A 349 22.72 -5.15 20.36
CA HIS A 349 23.27 -6.40 19.83
C HIS A 349 22.60 -6.78 18.50
N ARG A 350 23.40 -7.22 17.52
CA ARG A 350 22.96 -7.61 16.16
C ARG A 350 23.06 -9.13 16.00
N CYS A 351 22.12 -9.85 16.59
CA CYS A 351 22.19 -11.32 16.71
C CYS A 351 22.09 -12.00 15.34
N LYS A 352 23.10 -12.81 14.98
CA LYS A 352 23.04 -13.67 13.79
C LYS A 352 22.20 -14.90 14.11
N THR A 353 21.28 -15.21 13.21
CA THR A 353 20.42 -16.40 13.25
C THR A 353 20.38 -17.06 11.89
N HIS A 354 20.08 -18.35 11.82
CA HIS A 354 19.95 -19.11 10.57
C HIS A 354 18.53 -18.95 10.01
N THR A 355 18.16 -17.69 9.80
CA THR A 355 16.91 -17.23 9.19
C THR A 355 17.27 -16.22 8.10
N VAL A 356 16.33 -15.92 7.20
CA VAL A 356 16.51 -14.89 6.17
C VAL A 356 17.00 -13.58 6.79
N SER A 357 17.89 -12.87 6.08
CA SER A 357 18.41 -11.56 6.50
C SER A 357 17.25 -10.58 6.66
N ASN A 358 17.04 -10.07 7.88
CA ASN A 358 15.98 -9.10 8.14
C ASN A 358 16.40 -7.72 7.62
N THR A 359 15.42 -6.91 7.23
CA THR A 359 15.67 -5.67 6.49
C THR A 359 14.87 -4.49 7.05
N ALA A 360 14.92 -3.37 6.35
CA ALA A 360 14.12 -2.19 6.65
C ALA A 360 12.63 -2.52 6.71
N TYR A 361 11.95 -2.04 7.75
CA TYR A 361 10.50 -1.92 7.79
C TYR A 361 10.18 -0.52 8.31
N ARG A 362 9.15 0.16 7.79
CA ARG A 362 8.58 1.43 8.29
C ARG A 362 8.80 1.65 9.81
N GLY A 363 9.60 2.65 10.16
CA GLY A 363 10.03 2.97 11.53
C GLY A 363 11.48 2.56 11.82
N PHE A 364 11.97 1.54 11.14
CA PHE A 364 13.38 1.16 11.01
C PHE A 364 14.08 0.93 12.37
N GLY A 365 13.51 0.08 13.23
CA GLY A 365 14.04 -0.16 14.59
C GLY A 365 13.51 0.82 15.65
N GLY A 366 13.13 2.04 15.23
CA GLY A 366 12.52 3.04 16.10
C GLY A 366 11.32 2.51 16.92
N PRO A 367 10.36 1.79 16.32
CA PRO A 367 9.24 1.19 17.04
C PRO A 367 9.68 0.24 18.16
N GLN A 368 10.68 -0.60 17.92
CA GLN A 368 11.18 -1.57 18.92
C GLN A 368 11.87 -0.87 20.11
N GLY A 369 12.63 0.20 19.83
CA GLY A 369 13.16 1.06 20.89
C GLY A 369 12.05 1.75 21.68
N LEU A 370 11.12 2.40 20.98
CA LEU A 370 10.04 3.18 21.57
C LEU A 370 9.10 2.34 22.44
N MET A 371 8.73 1.12 22.00
CA MET A 371 7.87 0.25 22.80
C MET A 371 8.53 -0.19 24.10
N THR A 372 9.87 -0.27 24.15
CA THR A 372 10.60 -0.52 25.39
C THR A 372 10.39 0.64 26.38
N ALA A 373 10.45 1.87 25.89
CA ALA A 373 10.17 3.06 26.70
C ALA A 373 8.71 3.09 27.17
N GLU A 374 7.74 2.85 26.28
CA GLU A 374 6.31 2.88 26.63
C GLU A 374 5.92 1.78 27.63
N TYR A 375 6.44 0.57 27.46
CA TYR A 375 6.25 -0.53 28.42
C TYR A 375 6.82 -0.16 29.79
N MET A 376 8.04 0.42 29.82
CA MET A 376 8.66 0.90 31.05
C MET A 376 7.81 2.00 31.73
N MET A 377 7.25 2.95 30.97
CA MET A 377 6.41 4.01 31.52
C MET A 377 5.10 3.48 32.13
N ASP A 378 4.47 2.50 31.49
CA ASP A 378 3.32 1.81 32.07
C ASP A 378 3.71 1.04 33.35
N HIS A 379 4.85 0.34 33.35
CA HIS A 379 5.35 -0.36 34.53
C HIS A 379 5.60 0.60 35.71
N ILE A 380 6.22 1.75 35.45
CA ILE A 380 6.40 2.81 36.46
C ILE A 380 5.03 3.26 36.99
N ALA A 381 4.07 3.55 36.11
CA ALA A 381 2.76 4.04 36.51
C ALA A 381 2.00 3.05 37.39
N TYR A 382 1.99 1.77 37.03
CA TYR A 382 1.33 0.74 37.84
C TYR A 382 2.04 0.47 39.17
N THR A 383 3.38 0.51 39.19
CA THR A 383 4.15 0.39 40.44
C THR A 383 3.81 1.51 41.43
N LEU A 384 3.60 2.72 40.93
CA LEU A 384 3.23 3.89 41.74
C LEU A 384 1.72 4.04 41.98
N GLY A 385 0.89 3.22 41.33
CA GLY A 385 -0.57 3.36 41.33
C GLY A 385 -1.05 4.69 40.73
N GLN A 386 -0.29 5.26 39.79
CA GLN A 386 -0.56 6.56 39.17
C GLN A 386 -1.21 6.41 37.79
N ASP A 387 -1.79 7.51 37.28
CA ASP A 387 -2.26 7.57 35.91
C ASP A 387 -1.07 7.55 34.92
N PRO A 388 -1.01 6.59 33.98
CA PRO A 388 0.10 6.51 33.02
C PRO A 388 0.31 7.79 32.20
N LEU A 389 -0.74 8.57 31.92
CA LEU A 389 -0.57 9.87 31.24
C LEU A 389 0.25 10.86 32.08
N GLN A 390 0.01 10.93 33.39
CA GLN A 390 0.71 11.86 34.28
C GLN A 390 2.19 11.48 34.45
N VAL A 391 2.50 10.19 34.54
CA VAL A 391 3.87 9.69 34.60
C VAL A 391 4.64 10.03 33.33
N ARG A 392 4.00 9.89 32.16
CA ARG A 392 4.58 10.30 30.87
C ARG A 392 4.88 11.80 30.83
N LEU A 393 3.90 12.64 31.18
CA LEU A 393 4.05 14.10 31.20
C LEU A 393 5.17 14.57 32.15
N ALA A 394 5.31 13.93 33.32
CA ALA A 394 6.31 14.30 34.33
C ALA A 394 7.77 14.03 33.89
N ASN A 395 7.96 13.12 32.93
CA ASN A 395 9.27 12.64 32.47
C ASN A 395 9.63 13.09 31.04
N LEU A 396 8.80 13.90 30.38
CA LEU A 396 9.10 14.42 29.05
C LEU A 396 10.41 15.24 29.03
N TYR A 397 11.09 15.23 27.88
CA TYR A 397 12.17 16.18 27.60
C TYR A 397 11.70 17.64 27.75
N GLN A 398 12.65 18.50 28.08
CA GLN A 398 12.54 19.95 28.04
C GLN A 398 13.57 20.52 27.05
N ASP A 399 13.26 21.68 26.46
CA ASP A 399 14.17 22.36 25.56
C ASP A 399 15.54 22.63 26.20
N GLY A 400 16.60 22.44 25.43
CA GLY A 400 17.99 22.59 25.86
C GLY A 400 18.58 21.33 26.51
N GLN A 401 17.76 20.33 26.85
CA GLN A 401 18.26 19.03 27.29
C GLN A 401 18.87 18.24 26.12
N SER A 402 19.88 17.42 26.40
CA SER A 402 20.47 16.52 25.41
C SER A 402 19.92 15.11 25.55
N THR A 403 19.70 14.45 24.42
CA THR A 403 19.48 12.99 24.34
C THR A 403 20.68 12.20 24.85
N HIS A 404 20.52 10.90 25.10
CA HIS A 404 21.62 10.00 25.51
C HIS A 404 22.71 9.82 24.46
N TYR A 405 22.46 10.24 23.22
CA TYR A 405 23.41 10.26 22.11
C TYR A 405 23.87 11.69 21.74
N GLY A 406 23.59 12.68 22.60
CA GLY A 406 24.20 14.01 22.51
C GLY A 406 23.49 15.04 21.66
N GLN A 407 22.41 14.69 20.96
CA GLN A 407 21.61 15.66 20.24
C GLN A 407 20.79 16.50 21.21
N THR A 408 20.96 17.83 21.17
CA THR A 408 20.12 18.78 21.91
C THR A 408 18.69 18.74 21.39
N ILE A 409 17.73 18.70 22.32
CA ILE A 409 16.31 18.83 22.06
C ILE A 409 15.97 20.32 21.97
N GLU A 410 15.37 20.69 20.85
CA GLU A 410 15.01 22.07 20.50
C GLU A 410 13.55 22.09 20.03
N HIS A 411 12.80 23.08 20.49
CA HIS A 411 11.42 23.34 20.08
C HIS A 411 10.45 22.17 20.32
N PHE A 412 10.63 21.49 21.46
CA PHE A 412 9.94 20.27 21.86
C PHE A 412 8.58 20.57 22.49
N ASP A 413 7.51 20.33 21.74
CA ASP A 413 6.16 20.78 22.08
C ASP A 413 5.21 19.62 22.41
N LEU A 414 5.75 18.46 22.83
CA LEU A 414 4.94 17.28 23.10
C LEU A 414 3.99 17.45 24.29
N ALA A 415 4.38 18.22 25.31
CA ALA A 415 3.50 18.50 26.45
C ALA A 415 2.19 19.17 25.98
N ASN A 416 2.28 20.20 25.14
CA ASN A 416 1.11 20.89 24.61
C ASN A 416 0.30 20.00 23.66
N ILE A 417 0.96 19.21 22.79
CA ILE A 417 0.28 18.25 21.92
C ILE A 417 -0.52 17.23 22.75
N MET A 418 0.08 16.65 23.78
CA MET A 418 -0.56 15.67 24.65
C MET A 418 -1.69 16.28 25.47
N THR A 419 -1.48 17.43 26.12
CA THR A 419 -2.53 18.12 26.90
C THR A 419 -3.69 18.55 26.01
N LYS A 420 -3.41 19.06 24.81
CA LYS A 420 -4.44 19.39 23.83
C LYS A 420 -5.22 18.15 23.40
N LEU A 421 -4.55 17.06 23.06
CA LEU A 421 -5.23 15.82 22.67
C LEU A 421 -6.08 15.27 23.81
N ALA A 422 -5.56 15.27 25.03
CA ALA A 422 -6.29 14.82 26.23
C ALA A 422 -7.58 15.64 26.43
N ALA A 423 -7.53 16.96 26.25
CA ALA A 423 -8.70 17.82 26.30
C ALA A 423 -9.67 17.57 25.13
N ASP A 424 -9.16 17.53 23.89
CA ASP A 424 -9.96 17.31 22.66
C ASP A 424 -10.71 15.96 22.67
N CYS A 425 -10.16 14.94 23.36
CA CYS A 425 -10.74 13.59 23.43
C CYS A 425 -11.42 13.25 24.76
N ASP A 426 -11.58 14.22 25.68
CA ASP A 426 -12.16 14.05 27.01
C ASP A 426 -11.48 12.95 27.87
N TYR A 427 -10.14 12.88 27.84
CA TYR A 427 -9.37 11.79 28.48
C TYR A 427 -9.73 11.59 29.96
N ASP A 428 -9.68 12.64 30.78
CA ASP A 428 -9.91 12.53 32.23
C ASP A 428 -11.31 12.01 32.54
N LYS A 429 -12.32 12.52 31.81
CA LYS A 429 -13.71 12.09 31.95
C LYS A 429 -13.87 10.62 31.56
N ARG A 430 -13.32 10.21 30.41
CA ARG A 430 -13.38 8.82 29.94
C ARG A 430 -12.66 7.87 30.89
N ARG A 431 -11.49 8.27 31.40
CA ARG A 431 -10.72 7.49 32.37
C ARG A 431 -11.52 7.23 33.64
N GLN A 432 -12.15 8.27 34.20
CA GLN A 432 -13.01 8.12 35.39
C GLN A 432 -14.20 7.19 35.12
N GLN A 433 -14.84 7.33 33.97
CA GLN A 433 -15.94 6.47 33.53
C GLN A 433 -15.50 5.01 33.38
N ILE A 434 -14.36 4.75 32.74
CA ILE A 434 -13.79 3.42 32.54
C ILE A 434 -13.44 2.77 33.88
N ILE A 435 -12.83 3.50 34.82
CA ILE A 435 -12.53 2.96 36.15
C ILE A 435 -13.81 2.59 36.90
N ALA A 436 -14.83 3.44 36.85
CA ALA A 436 -16.12 3.15 37.47
C ALA A 436 -16.80 1.93 36.82
N ALA A 437 -16.79 1.88 35.48
CA ALA A 437 -17.36 0.79 34.71
C ALA A 437 -16.65 -0.54 34.98
N ASN A 438 -15.32 -0.57 35.00
CA ASN A 438 -14.55 -1.79 35.31
C ASN A 438 -14.79 -2.28 36.75
N LYS A 439 -14.92 -1.37 37.72
CA LYS A 439 -15.29 -1.73 39.11
C LYS A 439 -16.69 -2.33 39.18
N GLN A 440 -17.66 -1.74 38.47
CA GLN A 440 -19.01 -2.27 38.39
C GLN A 440 -19.02 -3.64 37.69
N ALA A 441 -18.34 -3.78 36.55
CA ALA A 441 -18.22 -5.02 35.81
C ALA A 441 -17.60 -6.14 36.67
N ALA A 442 -16.57 -5.84 37.47
CA ALA A 442 -16.01 -6.80 38.41
C ALA A 442 -17.01 -7.20 39.52
N ALA A 443 -17.77 -6.25 40.06
CA ALA A 443 -18.79 -6.53 41.08
C ALA A 443 -19.97 -7.36 40.54
N GLU A 444 -20.28 -7.23 39.26
CA GLU A 444 -21.35 -7.97 38.55
C GLU A 444 -20.87 -9.30 37.94
N GLY A 445 -19.57 -9.62 38.04
CA GLY A 445 -19.00 -10.83 37.45
C GLY A 445 -18.99 -10.81 35.91
N SER A 446 -18.92 -9.63 35.29
CA SER A 446 -18.82 -9.48 33.85
C SER A 446 -17.41 -9.81 33.35
N ASP A 447 -17.34 -10.40 32.16
CA ASP A 447 -16.11 -10.77 31.46
C ASP A 447 -15.56 -9.65 30.55
N LYS A 448 -16.09 -8.42 30.68
CA LYS A 448 -15.64 -7.28 29.86
C LYS A 448 -14.81 -6.31 30.69
N ARG A 449 -13.67 -5.88 30.14
CA ARG A 449 -12.86 -4.79 30.71
C ARG A 449 -12.52 -3.76 29.65
N LEU A 450 -12.61 -2.50 30.03
CA LEU A 450 -12.25 -1.36 29.20
C LEU A 450 -10.83 -0.90 29.53
N GLY A 451 -10.11 -0.39 28.54
CA GLY A 451 -8.77 0.18 28.71
C GLY A 451 -8.62 1.49 27.96
N LEU A 452 -7.77 2.38 28.48
CA LEU A 452 -7.49 3.69 27.90
C LEU A 452 -6.01 4.01 28.03
N ALA A 453 -5.38 4.48 26.97
CA ALA A 453 -4.00 4.98 27.02
C ALA A 453 -3.77 6.13 26.04
N LEU A 454 -2.93 7.09 26.45
CA LEU A 454 -2.44 8.19 25.61
C LEU A 454 -0.91 8.18 25.61
N THR A 455 -0.31 7.96 24.43
CA THR A 455 1.14 7.81 24.27
C THR A 455 1.71 8.87 23.31
N PRO A 456 2.89 9.45 23.61
CA PRO A 456 3.59 10.36 22.71
C PRO A 456 4.46 9.62 21.69
N VAL A 457 4.92 10.35 20.68
CA VAL A 457 5.99 9.95 19.75
C VAL A 457 6.94 11.13 19.55
N LYS A 458 8.25 10.94 19.80
CA LYS A 458 9.35 11.73 19.22
C LYS A 458 10.09 10.84 18.22
N PHE A 459 10.08 11.21 16.94
CA PHE A 459 10.81 10.46 15.90
C PHE A 459 11.82 11.31 15.15
N GLY A 460 13.08 10.87 15.13
CA GLY A 460 14.18 11.57 14.50
C GLY A 460 14.20 11.43 12.98
N ILE A 461 14.15 12.56 12.28
CA ILE A 461 14.19 12.60 10.81
C ILE A 461 15.58 12.93 10.30
N SER A 462 16.17 11.88 9.73
CA SER A 462 17.08 11.80 8.57
C SER A 462 17.58 10.36 8.48
N PHE A 463 18.28 9.98 7.41
CA PHE A 463 19.07 8.75 7.44
C PHE A 463 20.15 8.87 8.53
N THR A 464 20.37 7.80 9.30
CA THR A 464 21.46 7.75 10.29
C THR A 464 22.84 7.72 9.63
N VAL A 465 22.91 7.30 8.36
CA VAL A 465 24.07 7.40 7.49
C VAL A 465 24.06 8.75 6.78
N GLN A 466 25.02 9.61 7.09
CA GLN A 466 25.05 11.00 6.62
C GLN A 466 25.03 11.11 5.08
N THR A 467 25.76 10.26 4.37
CA THR A 467 25.89 10.29 2.91
C THR A 467 24.57 10.03 2.17
N LEU A 468 23.60 9.35 2.78
CA LEU A 468 22.30 9.09 2.16
C LEU A 468 21.35 10.30 2.19
N ASN A 469 21.68 11.36 2.94
CA ASN A 469 20.83 12.54 3.06
C ASN A 469 21.06 13.55 1.91
N GLN A 470 20.87 13.09 0.69
CA GLN A 470 21.02 13.88 -0.54
C GLN A 470 20.00 13.45 -1.61
N ALA A 471 19.68 14.37 -2.52
CA ALA A 471 18.81 14.06 -3.66
C ALA A 471 19.11 14.96 -4.86
N GLY A 472 18.81 14.43 -6.05
CA GLY A 472 18.83 15.15 -7.32
C GLY A 472 17.44 15.22 -7.97
N ALA A 473 17.26 16.22 -8.83
CA ALA A 473 16.10 16.37 -9.69
C ALA A 473 16.52 16.93 -11.06
N LEU A 474 15.69 16.67 -12.08
CA LEU A 474 15.82 17.19 -13.43
C LEU A 474 14.45 17.74 -13.86
N VAL A 475 14.43 19.03 -14.22
CA VAL A 475 13.23 19.74 -14.65
C VAL A 475 13.43 20.24 -16.08
N HIS A 476 12.42 20.02 -16.91
CA HIS A 476 12.31 20.58 -18.26
C HIS A 476 11.02 21.40 -18.34
N VAL A 477 11.12 22.62 -18.87
CA VAL A 477 9.94 23.39 -19.31
C VAL A 477 9.93 23.39 -20.84
N TYR A 478 8.93 22.74 -21.44
CA TYR A 478 8.79 22.68 -22.89
C TYR A 478 8.24 24.00 -23.43
N THR A 479 8.44 24.24 -24.73
CA THR A 479 8.06 25.48 -25.41
C THR A 479 6.56 25.79 -25.37
N ASP A 480 5.74 24.78 -25.09
CA ASP A 480 4.30 24.89 -24.92
C ASP A 480 3.89 25.24 -23.47
N GLY A 481 4.87 25.46 -22.58
CA GLY A 481 4.69 25.74 -21.16
C GLY A 481 4.48 24.51 -20.28
N SER A 482 4.40 23.29 -20.85
CA SER A 482 4.30 22.08 -20.03
C SER A 482 5.62 21.80 -19.30
N ILE A 483 5.52 21.26 -18.08
CA ILE A 483 6.68 20.98 -17.23
C ILE A 483 6.82 19.47 -17.04
N HIS A 484 8.01 18.95 -17.29
CA HIS A 484 8.34 17.55 -17.06
C HIS A 484 9.39 17.41 -15.97
N LEU A 485 9.09 16.54 -15.00
CA LEU A 485 9.86 16.36 -13.78
C LEU A 485 10.36 14.92 -13.64
N ASN A 486 11.64 14.82 -13.31
CA ASN A 486 12.31 13.62 -12.82
C ASN A 486 12.98 13.94 -11.48
N HIS A 487 12.92 13.02 -10.52
CA HIS A 487 13.65 13.11 -9.25
C HIS A 487 14.03 11.70 -8.78
N GLY A 488 14.95 11.62 -7.82
CA GLY A 488 15.48 10.33 -7.34
C GLY A 488 14.51 9.49 -6.51
N GLY A 489 13.54 10.11 -5.84
CA GLY A 489 12.54 9.40 -5.05
C GLY A 489 11.54 8.59 -5.90
N THR A 490 10.99 7.51 -5.35
CA THR A 490 10.07 6.57 -6.02
C THR A 490 8.66 6.61 -5.42
N GLU A 491 7.64 6.31 -6.23
CA GLU A 491 6.23 6.25 -5.79
C GLU A 491 5.86 4.85 -5.31
N MET A 492 5.36 4.72 -4.08
CA MET A 492 4.90 3.46 -3.47
C MET A 492 3.52 3.60 -2.81
N GLY A 493 2.77 4.64 -3.18
CA GLY A 493 1.43 4.96 -2.64
C GLY A 493 1.43 6.09 -1.61
N GLN A 494 2.60 6.59 -1.22
CA GLN A 494 2.77 7.71 -0.30
C GLN A 494 2.52 9.07 -0.93
N GLY A 495 2.27 9.12 -2.24
CA GLY A 495 1.97 10.34 -2.97
C GLY A 495 3.16 11.29 -3.06
N LEU A 496 4.36 10.73 -3.20
CA LEU A 496 5.58 11.51 -3.35
C LEU A 496 5.56 12.33 -4.64
N TYR A 497 5.13 11.72 -5.75
CA TYR A 497 5.15 12.37 -7.05
C TYR A 497 4.21 13.58 -7.08
N ILE A 498 3.00 13.44 -6.54
CA ILE A 498 2.04 14.54 -6.51
C ILE A 498 2.50 15.67 -5.57
N LYS A 499 3.14 15.37 -4.45
CA LYS A 499 3.71 16.39 -3.56
C LYS A 499 4.81 17.21 -4.26
N ILE A 500 5.73 16.54 -4.97
CA ILE A 500 6.80 17.24 -5.68
C ILE A 500 6.23 18.00 -6.89
N ALA A 501 5.20 17.48 -7.56
CA ALA A 501 4.47 18.23 -8.59
C ALA A 501 3.84 19.51 -8.03
N GLN A 502 3.23 19.47 -6.83
CA GLN A 502 2.71 20.68 -6.17
C GLN A 502 3.82 21.68 -5.83
N ILE A 503 4.99 21.21 -5.40
CA ILE A 503 6.16 22.06 -5.16
C ILE A 503 6.61 22.75 -6.46
N VAL A 504 6.78 22.00 -7.54
CA VAL A 504 7.19 22.55 -8.85
C VAL A 504 6.15 23.54 -9.39
N ALA A 505 4.86 23.20 -9.31
CA ALA A 505 3.78 24.08 -9.74
C ALA A 505 3.77 25.39 -8.93
N ASN A 506 4.04 25.32 -7.63
CA ASN A 506 4.13 26.48 -6.75
C ASN A 506 5.33 27.39 -7.08
N GLU A 507 6.50 26.83 -7.42
CA GLU A 507 7.67 27.65 -7.77
C GLU A 507 7.46 28.50 -9.03
N PHE A 508 6.71 27.99 -10.00
CA PHE A 508 6.34 28.72 -11.22
C PHE A 508 4.98 29.44 -11.14
N ASP A 509 4.25 29.30 -10.03
CA ASP A 509 2.86 29.71 -9.81
C ASP A 509 1.90 29.35 -10.96
N VAL A 510 1.96 28.09 -11.40
CA VAL A 510 1.12 27.51 -12.46
C VAL A 510 0.13 26.47 -11.91
N ASP A 511 -0.85 26.07 -12.73
CA ASP A 511 -1.74 24.95 -12.43
C ASP A 511 -0.95 23.66 -12.22
N LEU A 512 -1.37 22.83 -11.27
CA LEU A 512 -0.77 21.51 -11.01
C LEU A 512 -0.77 20.59 -12.24
N ASP A 513 -1.78 20.68 -13.11
CA ASP A 513 -1.87 19.86 -14.33
C ASP A 513 -0.94 20.34 -15.46
N THR A 514 -0.19 21.42 -15.26
CA THR A 514 0.96 21.83 -16.08
C THR A 514 2.19 20.94 -15.83
N VAL A 515 2.25 20.28 -14.66
CA VAL A 515 3.39 19.46 -14.24
C VAL A 515 3.10 17.97 -14.45
N LYS A 516 3.98 17.29 -15.17
CA LYS A 516 3.99 15.84 -15.31
C LYS A 516 5.24 15.24 -14.67
N VAL A 517 5.01 14.41 -13.65
CA VAL A 517 6.08 13.58 -13.08
C VAL A 517 6.18 12.27 -13.87
N SER A 518 7.39 11.93 -14.28
CA SER A 518 7.67 10.67 -14.99
C SER A 518 8.15 9.59 -14.01
N ALA A 519 8.51 8.41 -14.54
CA ALA A 519 9.13 7.37 -13.73
C ALA A 519 10.49 7.85 -13.18
N THR A 520 10.86 7.33 -12.02
CA THR A 520 12.22 7.44 -11.49
C THR A 520 13.14 6.60 -12.37
N ARG A 521 14.21 7.20 -12.88
CA ARG A 521 15.13 6.56 -13.81
C ARG A 521 16.58 6.97 -13.53
N THR A 522 17.48 5.98 -13.50
CA THR A 522 18.91 6.22 -13.22
C THR A 522 19.63 6.98 -14.34
N ASP A 523 19.13 6.93 -15.58
CA ASP A 523 19.66 7.72 -16.71
C ASP A 523 19.29 9.22 -16.63
N LYS A 524 18.31 9.58 -15.80
CA LYS A 524 17.87 10.97 -15.59
C LYS A 524 18.44 11.57 -14.32
N VAL A 525 18.39 10.80 -13.23
CA VAL A 525 18.92 11.18 -11.92
C VAL A 525 19.76 10.02 -11.39
N PRO A 526 21.09 10.09 -11.48
CA PRO A 526 21.98 9.02 -11.02
C PRO A 526 22.25 9.11 -9.51
N ASN A 527 22.84 8.05 -8.94
CA ASN A 527 23.38 8.01 -7.57
C ASN A 527 22.37 8.43 -6.50
N THR A 528 21.13 7.97 -6.66
CA THR A 528 20.02 8.29 -5.76
C THR A 528 20.12 7.48 -4.48
N SER A 529 19.91 8.12 -3.34
CA SER A 529 19.58 7.44 -2.09
C SER A 529 18.27 6.64 -2.21
N PRO A 530 18.04 5.62 -1.37
CA PRO A 530 16.77 4.92 -1.34
C PRO A 530 15.64 5.87 -0.94
N THR A 531 14.43 5.59 -1.40
CA THR A 531 13.23 6.27 -0.91
C THR A 531 12.84 5.70 0.45
N ALA A 532 13.47 6.20 1.51
CA ALA A 532 13.33 5.73 2.89
C ALA A 532 13.58 6.86 3.93
N ALA A 533 13.67 6.49 5.21
CA ALA A 533 13.88 7.39 6.36
C ALA A 533 12.91 8.57 6.45
N SER A 534 11.73 8.44 5.82
CA SER A 534 10.69 9.46 5.67
C SER A 534 11.14 10.80 5.06
N SER A 535 12.35 10.85 4.50
CA SER A 535 12.98 12.09 4.02
C SER A 535 12.63 12.41 2.56
N GLY A 536 11.92 11.51 1.87
CA GLY A 536 11.66 11.56 0.43
C GLY A 536 11.13 12.91 -0.06
N THR A 537 10.08 13.45 0.57
CA THR A 537 9.52 14.76 0.21
C THR A 537 10.51 15.90 0.46
N ASP A 538 11.21 15.89 1.60
CA ASP A 538 12.13 16.96 2.00
C ASP A 538 13.27 17.09 0.99
N ILE A 539 14.02 16.00 0.75
CA ILE A 539 15.23 16.04 -0.06
C ILE A 539 14.92 16.20 -1.55
N ASN A 540 13.94 15.46 -2.08
CA ASN A 540 13.60 15.54 -3.51
C ASN A 540 12.81 16.82 -3.81
N GLY A 541 11.99 17.30 -2.88
CA GLY A 541 11.30 18.59 -2.98
C GLY A 541 12.28 19.76 -3.01
N LYS A 542 13.31 19.76 -2.15
CA LYS A 542 14.40 20.77 -2.19
C LYS A 542 15.22 20.69 -3.47
N ALA A 543 15.54 19.47 -3.95
CA ALA A 543 16.25 19.31 -5.22
C ALA A 543 15.43 19.84 -6.40
N ALA A 544 14.13 19.54 -6.46
CA ALA A 544 13.24 20.06 -7.50
C ALA A 544 13.08 21.59 -7.41
N GLN A 545 12.89 22.14 -6.20
CA GLN A 545 12.87 23.59 -5.98
C GLN A 545 14.15 24.25 -6.50
N ASN A 546 15.33 23.68 -6.22
CA ASN A 546 16.60 24.21 -6.70
C ASN A 546 16.69 24.24 -8.24
N ALA A 547 16.18 23.21 -8.93
CA ALA A 547 16.08 23.19 -10.39
C ALA A 547 15.12 24.28 -10.91
N CYS A 548 13.93 24.42 -10.30
CA CYS A 548 12.95 25.43 -10.68
C CYS A 548 13.49 26.85 -10.52
N LEU A 549 14.12 27.17 -9.38
CA LEU A 549 14.71 28.48 -9.12
C LEU A 549 15.80 28.83 -10.15
N SER A 550 16.58 27.83 -10.60
CA SER A 550 17.61 28.03 -11.62
C SER A 550 17.00 28.38 -12.99
N ILE A 551 15.91 27.73 -13.38
CA ILE A 551 15.17 28.04 -14.62
C ILE A 551 14.53 29.42 -14.50
N LYS A 552 13.85 29.69 -13.38
CA LYS A 552 13.16 30.96 -13.10
C LYS A 552 14.13 32.14 -13.12
N ALA A 553 15.33 32.00 -12.55
CA ALA A 553 16.36 33.04 -12.57
C ALA A 553 16.75 33.44 -13.99
N ARG A 554 16.95 32.46 -14.90
CA ARG A 554 17.29 32.74 -16.31
C ARG A 554 16.15 33.45 -17.04
N ILE A 555 14.90 33.07 -16.77
CA ILE A 555 13.72 33.71 -17.36
C ILE A 555 13.58 35.16 -16.85
N VAL A 556 13.79 35.39 -15.54
CA VAL A 556 13.73 36.72 -14.92
C VAL A 556 14.83 37.62 -15.47
N GLU A 557 16.06 37.13 -15.55
CA GLU A 557 17.19 37.87 -16.11
C GLU A 557 16.93 38.27 -17.57
N PHE A 558 16.48 37.32 -18.39
CA PHE A 558 16.10 37.57 -19.78
C PHE A 558 14.94 38.57 -19.89
N ALA A 559 13.85 38.40 -19.14
CA ALA A 559 12.68 39.27 -19.21
C ALA A 559 13.03 40.70 -18.79
N ALA A 560 13.82 40.87 -17.73
CA ALA A 560 14.26 42.18 -17.27
C ALA A 560 15.06 42.93 -18.36
N GLU A 561 15.98 42.26 -19.03
CA GLU A 561 16.75 42.84 -20.14
C GLU A 561 15.86 43.12 -21.37
N HIS A 562 15.06 42.13 -21.80
CA HIS A 562 14.25 42.22 -23.01
C HIS A 562 13.18 43.31 -22.95
N PHE A 563 12.57 43.51 -21.79
CA PHE A 563 11.51 44.49 -21.59
C PHE A 563 11.99 45.79 -20.93
N GLU A 564 13.30 45.92 -20.66
CA GLU A 564 13.91 47.08 -20.00
C GLU A 564 13.19 47.43 -18.67
N VAL A 565 13.10 46.47 -17.76
CA VAL A 565 12.53 46.61 -16.41
C VAL A 565 13.49 46.04 -15.37
N SER A 566 13.23 46.28 -14.08
CA SER A 566 14.03 45.64 -13.03
C SER A 566 13.63 44.17 -12.87
N GLN A 567 14.52 43.33 -12.35
CA GLN A 567 14.17 41.93 -12.06
C GLN A 567 13.05 41.82 -11.01
N GLU A 568 12.93 42.80 -10.10
CA GLU A 568 11.88 42.87 -9.09
C GLU A 568 10.48 43.10 -9.70
N ASP A 569 10.42 43.67 -10.90
CA ASP A 569 9.17 43.89 -11.64
C ASP A 569 8.64 42.60 -12.29
N ILE A 570 9.44 41.54 -12.38
CA ILE A 570 9.06 40.27 -13.00
C ILE A 570 8.40 39.35 -11.96
N ARG A 571 7.10 39.12 -12.09
CA ARG A 571 6.32 38.31 -11.14
C ARG A 571 5.62 37.15 -11.83
N PHE A 572 5.84 35.95 -11.33
CA PHE A 572 5.12 34.75 -11.75
C PHE A 572 3.89 34.64 -10.87
N GLU A 573 2.72 34.76 -11.47
CA GLU A 573 1.47 34.72 -10.73
C GLU A 573 0.34 34.18 -11.62
N GLN A 574 -0.43 33.23 -11.11
CA GLN A 574 -1.67 32.74 -11.69
C GLN A 574 -1.57 32.30 -13.16
N ASN A 575 -0.63 31.42 -13.48
CA ASN A 575 -0.32 30.98 -14.85
C ASN A 575 0.23 32.08 -15.78
N HIS A 576 0.59 33.25 -15.25
CA HIS A 576 1.10 34.38 -16.02
C HIS A 576 2.46 34.85 -15.47
N VAL A 577 3.16 35.61 -16.31
CA VAL A 577 4.36 36.36 -15.95
C VAL A 577 4.05 37.83 -16.21
N TYR A 578 4.00 38.60 -15.13
CA TYR A 578 3.81 40.05 -15.13
C TYR A 578 5.16 40.73 -15.27
N ILE A 579 5.25 41.72 -16.16
CA ILE A 579 6.46 42.47 -16.48
C ILE A 579 6.20 43.92 -16.09
N GLY A 580 6.30 44.21 -14.78
CA GLY A 580 5.87 45.50 -14.21
C GLY A 580 4.44 45.85 -14.62
N ASP A 581 4.23 47.11 -15.01
CA ASP A 581 2.97 47.59 -15.61
C ASP A 581 2.99 47.55 -17.15
N LYS A 582 4.06 47.02 -17.77
CA LYS A 582 4.26 47.08 -19.23
C LYS A 582 3.48 45.99 -19.95
N GLU A 583 3.60 44.75 -19.50
CA GLU A 583 3.05 43.61 -20.21
C GLU A 583 2.71 42.46 -19.25
N THR A 584 1.81 41.59 -19.68
CA THR A 584 1.46 40.35 -19.00
C THR A 584 1.38 39.27 -20.05
N LEU A 585 2.24 38.26 -19.91
CA LEU A 585 2.27 37.10 -20.79
C LEU A 585 1.74 35.89 -20.02
N THR A 586 1.07 34.98 -20.70
CA THR A 586 0.87 33.64 -20.13
C THR A 586 2.24 32.99 -19.90
N PHE A 587 2.33 32.06 -18.94
CA PHE A 587 3.55 31.30 -18.71
C PHE A 587 4.06 30.66 -20.01
N ALA A 588 3.18 30.07 -20.81
CA ALA A 588 3.54 29.47 -22.09
C ALA A 588 4.12 30.50 -23.10
N GLU A 589 3.56 31.72 -23.19
CA GLU A 589 4.09 32.77 -24.07
C GLU A 589 5.47 33.24 -23.60
N MET A 590 5.66 33.45 -22.30
CA MET A 590 6.96 33.83 -21.73
C MET A 590 8.03 32.75 -22.00
N ILE A 591 7.64 31.48 -21.88
CA ILE A 591 8.51 30.33 -22.15
C ILE A 591 8.86 30.23 -23.63
N GLN A 592 7.88 30.40 -24.52
CA GLN A 592 8.10 30.43 -25.97
C GLN A 592 9.05 31.58 -26.37
N LEU A 593 8.85 32.77 -25.80
CA LEU A 593 9.71 33.93 -26.01
C LEU A 593 11.14 33.67 -25.50
N SER A 594 11.28 33.06 -24.32
CA SER A 594 12.58 32.66 -23.75
C SER A 594 13.31 31.68 -24.67
N TYR A 595 12.62 30.67 -25.20
CA TYR A 595 13.18 29.71 -26.14
C TYR A 595 13.65 30.37 -27.45
N GLN A 596 12.85 31.26 -28.03
CA GLN A 596 13.22 32.01 -29.24
C GLN A 596 14.47 32.88 -29.04
N ASN A 597 14.75 33.29 -27.80
CA ASN A 597 15.95 34.01 -27.40
C ASN A 597 17.07 33.10 -26.87
N ARG A 598 16.95 31.79 -27.07
CA ARG A 598 17.97 30.77 -26.73
C ARG A 598 18.28 30.67 -25.23
N ILE A 599 17.31 30.99 -24.39
CA ILE A 599 17.41 30.78 -22.94
C ILE A 599 17.16 29.30 -22.63
N SER A 600 18.06 28.67 -21.88
CA SER A 600 17.93 27.26 -21.52
C SER A 600 16.83 27.04 -20.48
N LEU A 601 15.81 26.26 -20.86
CA LEU A 601 14.62 25.92 -20.06
C LEU A 601 14.72 24.54 -19.40
N SER A 602 15.93 24.06 -19.19
CA SER A 602 16.20 22.82 -18.46
C SER A 602 17.24 23.06 -17.37
N SER A 603 17.03 22.43 -16.21
CA SER A 603 18.02 22.44 -15.14
C SER A 603 17.96 21.16 -14.33
N THR A 604 19.13 20.73 -13.88
CA THR A 604 19.25 19.85 -12.72
C THR A 604 19.12 20.67 -11.43
N GLY A 605 18.77 20.01 -10.33
CA GLY A 605 18.83 20.56 -8.99
C GLY A 605 19.33 19.51 -8.01
N TYR A 606 19.93 19.96 -6.91
CA TYR A 606 20.54 19.09 -5.92
C TYR A 606 20.34 19.63 -4.51
N TYR A 607 20.20 18.73 -3.54
CA TYR A 607 20.10 19.06 -2.13
C TYR A 607 20.91 18.09 -1.28
N LYS A 608 21.51 18.62 -0.22
CA LYS A 608 22.13 17.85 0.87
C LYS A 608 21.63 18.39 2.21
N THR A 609 21.20 17.53 3.11
CA THR A 609 20.67 17.95 4.41
C THR A 609 21.79 18.56 5.27
N PRO A 610 21.63 19.79 5.80
CA PRO A 610 22.62 20.43 6.63
C PRO A 610 22.54 19.97 8.10
N LYS A 611 23.49 20.41 8.94
CA LYS A 611 23.56 20.25 10.41
C LYS A 611 23.74 18.81 10.94
N ILE A 612 23.44 17.78 10.15
CA ILE A 612 23.51 16.39 10.59
C ILE A 612 24.97 15.88 10.64
N PHE A 613 25.29 15.15 11.71
CA PHE A 613 26.54 14.40 11.88
C PHE A 613 26.39 13.41 13.04
N TYR A 614 27.06 12.26 12.98
CA TYR A 614 27.11 11.33 14.11
C TYR A 614 28.48 10.65 14.15
N ASP A 615 29.23 10.83 15.24
CA ASP A 615 30.48 10.12 15.46
C ASP A 615 30.16 8.78 16.12
N ARG A 616 30.09 7.73 15.29
CA ARG A 616 29.80 6.36 15.75
C ARG A 616 30.79 5.87 16.80
N SER A 617 32.07 6.25 16.70
CA SER A 617 33.10 5.80 17.66
C SER A 617 32.91 6.41 19.06
N LYS A 618 32.36 7.62 19.13
CA LYS A 618 32.03 8.31 20.38
C LYS A 618 30.58 8.11 20.81
N ALA A 619 29.79 7.43 19.98
CA ALA A 619 28.35 7.27 20.12
C ALA A 619 27.61 8.61 20.34
N TRP A 620 28.07 9.69 19.70
CA TRP A 620 27.64 11.06 20.00
C TRP A 620 27.47 11.92 18.73
N GLY A 621 26.41 12.72 18.68
CA GLY A 621 26.22 13.74 17.63
C GLY A 621 24.78 14.17 17.41
N ARG A 622 24.52 14.76 16.25
CA ARG A 622 23.20 15.17 15.73
C ARG A 622 22.81 14.30 14.52
N PRO A 623 22.36 13.04 14.72
CA PRO A 623 21.98 12.16 13.61
C PRO A 623 20.73 12.65 12.85
N PHE A 624 19.86 13.45 13.49
CA PHE A 624 18.59 13.89 12.91
C PHE A 624 18.55 15.40 12.67
N PHE A 625 17.95 15.80 11.55
CA PHE A 625 17.79 17.20 11.19
C PHE A 625 16.74 17.88 12.08
N TYR A 626 15.60 17.22 12.29
CA TYR A 626 14.51 17.61 13.20
C TYR A 626 13.80 16.36 13.77
N PHE A 627 12.84 16.57 14.66
CA PHE A 627 11.95 15.53 15.17
C PHE A 627 10.50 15.76 14.71
N ALA A 628 9.88 14.69 14.21
CA ALA A 628 8.42 14.60 14.05
C ALA A 628 7.81 14.25 15.41
N LEU A 629 6.76 14.97 15.80
CA LEU A 629 6.10 14.84 17.09
C LEU A 629 4.65 14.40 16.88
N GLY A 630 4.09 13.68 17.84
CA GLY A 630 2.66 13.36 17.83
C GLY A 630 2.21 12.67 19.10
N ALA A 631 0.91 12.53 19.26
CA ALA A 631 0.31 11.73 20.31
C ALA A 631 -0.95 11.02 19.80
N ALA A 632 -1.25 9.87 20.40
CA ALA A 632 -2.48 9.13 20.14
C ALA A 632 -3.11 8.66 21.44
N CYS A 633 -4.45 8.71 21.50
CA CYS A 633 -5.27 8.19 22.59
C CYS A 633 -6.14 7.06 22.05
N ALA A 634 -6.03 5.87 22.62
CA ALA A 634 -6.82 4.70 22.23
C ALA A 634 -7.68 4.19 23.39
N GLU A 635 -8.87 3.72 23.06
CA GLU A 635 -9.78 3.02 23.97
C GLU A 635 -10.17 1.67 23.39
N VAL A 636 -10.12 0.65 24.25
CA VAL A 636 -10.35 -0.74 23.89
C VAL A 636 -11.32 -1.41 24.85
N GLU A 637 -11.98 -2.47 24.39
CA GLU A 637 -12.72 -3.43 25.21
C GLU A 637 -12.11 -4.80 25.00
N ILE A 638 -11.75 -5.50 26.08
CA ILE A 638 -11.31 -6.90 26.05
C ILE A 638 -12.41 -7.81 26.60
N ASP A 639 -12.45 -9.02 26.08
CA ASP A 639 -13.16 -10.18 26.64
C ASP A 639 -12.17 -11.00 27.48
N THR A 640 -12.41 -11.15 28.78
CA THR A 640 -11.53 -11.89 29.69
C THR A 640 -11.67 -13.41 29.57
N LEU A 641 -12.72 -13.92 28.90
CA LEU A 641 -12.89 -15.36 28.65
C LEU A 641 -12.14 -15.82 27.39
N THR A 642 -12.12 -14.97 26.35
CA THR A 642 -11.57 -15.35 25.04
C THR A 642 -10.26 -14.64 24.69
N GLY A 643 -9.98 -13.52 25.34
CA GLY A 643 -8.89 -12.61 24.99
C GLY A 643 -9.16 -11.76 23.75
N GLU A 644 -10.29 -11.96 23.06
CA GLU A 644 -10.68 -11.12 21.93
C GLU A 644 -10.93 -9.69 22.39
N TYR A 645 -10.70 -8.73 21.50
CA TYR A 645 -10.87 -7.32 21.82
C TYR A 645 -11.38 -6.51 20.64
N LYS A 646 -11.81 -5.29 20.94
CA LYS A 646 -12.20 -4.28 19.95
C LYS A 646 -11.49 -2.98 20.26
N VAL A 647 -11.02 -2.30 19.22
CA VAL A 647 -10.60 -0.90 19.33
C VAL A 647 -11.84 -0.03 19.14
N LEU A 648 -12.31 0.59 20.21
CA LEU A 648 -13.55 1.35 20.23
C LEU A 648 -13.34 2.74 19.62
N ARG A 649 -12.25 3.40 20.01
CA ARG A 649 -11.95 4.76 19.61
C ARG A 649 -10.46 5.01 19.56
N CYS A 650 -10.01 5.78 18.59
CA CYS A 650 -8.68 6.36 18.57
C CYS A 650 -8.72 7.82 18.11
N ASP A 651 -7.98 8.67 18.82
CA ASP A 651 -7.79 10.08 18.52
C ASP A 651 -6.30 10.36 18.33
N VAL A 652 -5.92 10.94 17.20
CA VAL A 652 -4.54 11.25 16.83
C VAL A 652 -4.36 12.75 16.59
N LEU A 653 -3.29 13.30 17.17
CA LEU A 653 -2.80 14.65 16.86
C LEU A 653 -1.32 14.56 16.46
N HIS A 654 -1.02 14.93 15.21
CA HIS A 654 0.32 14.75 14.63
C HIS A 654 0.90 16.05 14.07
N ASP A 655 2.15 16.35 14.40
CA ASP A 655 2.89 17.50 13.87
C ASP A 655 3.53 17.18 12.52
N ALA A 656 2.82 17.54 11.45
CA ALA A 656 3.27 17.42 10.06
C ALA A 656 3.93 18.72 9.54
N GLY A 657 4.25 19.69 10.41
CA GLY A 657 4.66 21.02 9.98
C GLY A 657 3.59 21.69 9.11
N GLN A 658 4.03 22.56 8.19
CA GLN A 658 3.16 23.04 7.12
C GLN A 658 3.00 21.97 6.04
N SER A 659 1.98 21.13 6.19
CA SER A 659 1.69 20.04 5.27
C SER A 659 1.67 20.50 3.80
N ILE A 660 2.41 19.79 2.95
CA ILE A 660 2.40 20.01 1.49
C ILE A 660 1.06 19.58 0.90
N ASN A 661 0.49 18.48 1.41
CA ASN A 661 -0.78 17.94 1.00
C ASN A 661 -1.48 17.25 2.19
N PRO A 662 -2.44 17.92 2.84
CA PRO A 662 -3.07 17.41 4.06
C PRO A 662 -3.79 16.08 3.88
N ALA A 663 -4.43 15.85 2.72
CA ALA A 663 -5.13 14.59 2.47
C ALA A 663 -4.18 13.39 2.41
N ILE A 664 -3.02 13.58 1.78
CA ILE A 664 -1.98 12.54 1.72
C ILE A 664 -1.35 12.33 3.10
N ASP A 665 -1.08 13.41 3.83
CA ASP A 665 -0.46 13.31 5.15
C ASP A 665 -1.37 12.61 6.16
N ILE A 666 -2.67 12.93 6.15
CA ILE A 666 -3.68 12.19 6.94
C ILE A 666 -3.69 10.72 6.52
N GLY A 667 -3.77 10.41 5.23
CA GLY A 667 -3.74 9.01 4.77
C GLY A 667 -2.46 8.25 5.17
N GLN A 668 -1.31 8.92 5.23
CA GLN A 668 -0.06 8.34 5.74
C GLN A 668 -0.13 8.08 7.25
N ILE A 669 -0.72 9.00 8.02
CA ILE A 669 -0.93 8.84 9.46
C ILE A 669 -1.84 7.64 9.74
N GLU A 670 -2.95 7.54 9.02
CA GLU A 670 -3.91 6.44 9.13
C GLU A 670 -3.27 5.10 8.77
N GLY A 671 -2.67 5.00 7.59
CA GLY A 671 -2.03 3.76 7.13
C GLY A 671 -0.85 3.36 8.01
N GLY A 672 -0.06 4.32 8.51
CA GLY A 672 1.03 4.07 9.43
C GLY A 672 0.53 3.52 10.77
N PHE A 673 -0.46 4.18 11.36
CA PHE A 673 -1.07 3.74 12.61
C PHE A 673 -1.65 2.33 12.49
N VAL A 674 -2.42 2.03 11.44
CA VAL A 674 -3.03 0.70 11.26
C VAL A 674 -1.97 -0.38 11.08
N GLN A 675 -0.89 -0.10 10.34
CA GLN A 675 0.22 -1.04 10.18
C GLN A 675 0.96 -1.31 11.50
N GLY A 676 1.12 -0.28 12.34
CA GLY A 676 1.66 -0.44 13.70
C GLY A 676 0.72 -1.18 14.64
N MET A 677 -0.58 -0.97 14.50
CA MET A 677 -1.61 -1.68 15.26
C MET A 677 -1.61 -3.16 14.90
N GLY A 678 -1.47 -3.49 13.61
CA GLY A 678 -1.29 -4.87 13.16
C GLY A 678 -0.11 -5.55 13.83
N TRP A 679 1.08 -4.95 13.74
CA TRP A 679 2.30 -5.43 14.41
C TRP A 679 2.13 -5.68 15.91
N LEU A 680 1.48 -4.76 16.62
CA LEU A 680 1.35 -4.82 18.06
C LEU A 680 0.22 -5.72 18.54
N THR A 681 -0.69 -6.19 17.68
CA THR A 681 -1.93 -6.82 18.13
C THR A 681 -2.31 -8.11 17.39
N ALA A 682 -2.03 -8.24 16.08
CA ALA A 682 -2.55 -9.36 15.28
C ALA A 682 -1.51 -10.07 14.41
N GLU A 683 -0.52 -9.35 13.90
CA GLU A 683 0.46 -9.87 12.95
C GLU A 683 1.54 -10.69 13.65
N GLU A 684 1.56 -12.01 13.40
CA GLU A 684 2.49 -12.93 14.06
C GLU A 684 3.26 -13.79 13.06
N LEU A 685 4.60 -13.64 13.06
CA LEU A 685 5.52 -14.56 12.40
C LEU A 685 5.76 -15.78 13.31
N ILE A 686 5.46 -16.97 12.79
CA ILE A 686 5.60 -18.23 13.52
C ILE A 686 6.60 -19.10 12.76
N TRP A 687 7.63 -19.56 13.45
CA TRP A 687 8.67 -20.43 12.92
C TRP A 687 8.61 -21.79 13.61
N ASN A 688 8.94 -22.86 12.90
CA ASN A 688 9.15 -24.16 13.54
C ASN A 688 10.57 -24.31 14.08
N ASP A 689 10.83 -25.40 14.79
CA ASP A 689 12.13 -25.79 15.37
C ASP A 689 13.25 -26.01 14.35
N LYS A 690 12.89 -26.24 13.08
CA LYS A 690 13.79 -26.38 11.93
C LYS A 690 14.06 -25.07 11.19
N GLY A 691 13.53 -23.94 11.67
CA GLY A 691 13.74 -22.61 11.08
C GLY A 691 12.90 -22.32 9.83
N LYS A 692 11.83 -23.09 9.58
CA LYS A 692 10.87 -22.83 8.50
C LYS A 692 9.75 -21.92 8.98
N LEU A 693 9.43 -20.89 8.18
CA LEU A 693 8.28 -20.01 8.43
C LEU A 693 6.97 -20.79 8.21
N ALA A 694 6.15 -20.87 9.26
CA ALA A 694 4.85 -21.53 9.24
C ALA A 694 3.70 -20.58 8.88
N SER A 695 3.82 -19.27 9.18
CA SER A 695 2.85 -18.24 8.80
C SER A 695 3.26 -17.53 7.49
N ASP A 696 3.34 -18.30 6.39
CA ASP A 696 3.85 -17.89 5.08
C ASP A 696 2.77 -17.45 4.08
N SER A 697 1.53 -17.20 4.51
CA SER A 697 0.42 -16.87 3.61
C SER A 697 -0.65 -15.99 4.26
N PRO A 698 -1.56 -15.36 3.49
CA PRO A 698 -2.70 -14.62 4.06
C PRO A 698 -3.65 -15.51 4.88
N ALA A 699 -3.60 -16.83 4.69
CA ALA A 699 -4.44 -17.77 5.41
C ALA A 699 -3.99 -17.94 6.87
N ASN A 700 -2.69 -17.78 7.16
CA ASN A 700 -2.08 -18.00 8.47
C ASN A 700 -1.27 -16.79 9.01
N TYR A 701 -1.09 -15.73 8.22
CA TYR A 701 -0.59 -14.41 8.64
C TYR A 701 -1.69 -13.36 8.45
N LYS A 702 -2.08 -12.67 9.53
CA LYS A 702 -3.26 -11.80 9.54
C LYS A 702 -2.87 -10.32 9.70
N ILE A 703 -2.90 -9.59 8.58
CA ILE A 703 -2.88 -8.13 8.60
C ILE A 703 -4.24 -7.58 9.06
N PRO A 704 -4.31 -6.34 9.60
CA PRO A 704 -5.57 -5.70 9.90
C PRO A 704 -6.51 -5.60 8.70
N THR A 705 -7.78 -5.86 8.94
CA THR A 705 -8.88 -5.74 7.99
C THR A 705 -9.73 -4.50 8.30
N ALA A 706 -10.71 -4.21 7.44
CA ALA A 706 -11.67 -3.12 7.68
C ALA A 706 -12.46 -3.29 9.00
N HIS A 707 -12.60 -4.51 9.52
CA HIS A 707 -13.31 -4.77 10.77
C HIS A 707 -12.50 -4.37 12.01
N ASP A 708 -11.18 -4.43 11.90
CA ASP A 708 -10.22 -4.20 13.00
C ASP A 708 -9.94 -2.71 13.22
N LEU A 709 -10.38 -1.85 12.30
CA LEU A 709 -10.25 -0.40 12.43
C LEU A 709 -11.02 0.13 13.64
N PRO A 710 -10.52 1.19 14.29
CA PRO A 710 -11.24 1.83 15.40
C PRO A 710 -12.63 2.29 14.97
N LYS A 711 -13.66 1.97 15.77
CA LYS A 711 -15.05 2.32 15.41
C LYS A 711 -15.27 3.83 15.33
N GLN A 712 -14.60 4.58 16.20
CA GLN A 712 -14.43 6.02 16.08
C GLN A 712 -12.97 6.35 15.79
N TRP A 713 -12.71 6.99 14.65
CA TRP A 713 -11.37 7.26 14.15
C TRP A 713 -11.21 8.75 13.83
N ASN A 714 -10.43 9.45 14.65
CA ASN A 714 -10.23 10.90 14.52
C ASN A 714 -8.74 11.22 14.33
N VAL A 715 -8.36 11.78 13.18
CA VAL A 715 -6.99 12.21 12.90
C VAL A 715 -6.96 13.70 12.62
N LYS A 716 -6.08 14.42 13.33
CA LYS A 716 -5.86 15.86 13.14
C LYS A 716 -4.37 16.16 12.98
N LEU A 717 -4.08 17.16 12.16
CA LEU A 717 -2.75 17.75 12.07
C LEU A 717 -2.62 18.85 13.13
N TYR A 718 -1.46 18.92 13.78
CA TYR A 718 -1.11 20.00 14.68
C TYR A 718 -0.67 21.22 13.86
N ASP A 719 -1.35 22.35 14.05
CA ASP A 719 -1.10 23.57 13.28
C ASP A 719 0.17 24.27 13.76
N ARG A 720 1.30 23.91 13.16
CA ARG A 720 2.61 24.46 13.48
C ARG A 720 3.52 24.39 12.25
N LYS A 721 4.40 25.38 12.09
CA LYS A 721 5.46 25.32 11.08
C LYS A 721 6.65 24.53 11.60
N ASN A 722 7.35 23.79 10.73
CA ASN A 722 8.67 23.28 11.10
C ASN A 722 9.64 24.45 11.30
N GLU A 723 10.39 24.43 12.39
CA GLU A 723 11.42 25.44 12.66
C GLU A 723 12.62 25.26 11.73
N GLU A 724 12.91 24.01 11.36
CA GLU A 724 13.91 23.73 10.34
C GLU A 724 13.38 24.10 8.95
N GLN A 725 14.26 24.64 8.10
CA GLN A 725 13.95 25.05 6.73
C GLN A 725 13.91 23.87 5.76
N THR A 726 13.07 22.89 6.06
CA THR A 726 12.63 21.86 5.10
C THR A 726 11.86 22.49 3.94
N ILE A 727 11.41 21.70 2.96
CA ILE A 727 10.60 22.23 1.87
C ILE A 727 9.29 22.82 2.43
N TYR A 728 9.15 24.14 2.30
CA TYR A 728 8.08 24.96 2.86
C TYR A 728 7.75 24.70 4.35
N ASN A 729 8.77 24.41 5.17
CA ASN A 729 8.58 24.16 6.61
C ASN A 729 7.59 23.00 6.92
N SER A 730 7.52 22.02 6.03
CA SER A 730 6.80 20.76 6.24
C SER A 730 7.58 19.80 7.15
N LYS A 731 6.92 18.75 7.66
CA LYS A 731 7.57 17.62 8.33
C LYS A 731 7.18 16.30 7.69
N ALA A 732 8.08 15.35 7.81
CA ALA A 732 7.88 13.98 7.38
C ALA A 732 6.81 13.25 8.19
N VAL A 733 5.92 12.52 7.51
CA VAL A 733 4.81 11.75 8.10
C VAL A 733 4.81 10.27 7.69
N GLY A 734 5.86 9.82 6.98
CA GLY A 734 5.96 8.44 6.51
C GLY A 734 5.98 7.47 7.69
N GLU A 735 7.07 7.41 8.43
CA GLU A 735 7.27 6.45 9.52
C GLU A 735 6.75 6.89 10.90
N PRO A 736 6.81 8.18 11.29
CA PRO A 736 6.43 8.61 12.65
C PRO A 736 5.07 8.10 13.13
N PRO A 737 4.02 8.07 12.30
CA PRO A 737 2.70 7.60 12.73
C PRO A 737 2.60 6.11 13.05
N PHE A 738 3.53 5.27 12.58
CA PHE A 738 3.54 3.83 12.90
C PHE A 738 3.60 3.60 14.42
N MET A 739 4.40 4.39 15.13
CA MET A 739 4.58 4.27 16.58
C MET A 739 3.37 4.75 17.39
N LEU A 740 2.48 5.54 16.81
CA LEU A 740 1.27 6.00 17.51
C LEU A 740 0.35 4.85 17.90
N ALA A 741 0.47 3.70 17.23
CA ALA A 741 -0.22 2.47 17.58
C ALA A 741 0.17 1.91 18.96
N ALA A 742 1.28 2.37 19.56
CA ALA A 742 1.63 2.07 20.95
C ALA A 742 0.47 2.36 21.91
N SER A 743 -0.34 3.39 21.61
CA SER A 743 -1.56 3.70 22.36
C SER A 743 -2.54 2.53 22.44
N VAL A 744 -2.71 1.75 21.37
CA VAL A 744 -3.62 0.58 21.37
C VAL A 744 -3.07 -0.53 22.27
N TRP A 745 -1.77 -0.84 22.14
CA TRP A 745 -1.15 -1.85 22.98
C TRP A 745 -1.18 -1.45 24.46
N CYS A 746 -0.83 -0.20 24.79
CA CYS A 746 -0.90 0.31 26.16
C CYS A 746 -2.35 0.34 26.69
N ALA A 747 -3.35 0.59 25.83
CA ALA A 747 -4.76 0.51 26.23
C ALA A 747 -5.19 -0.94 26.52
N LEU A 748 -4.72 -1.92 25.74
CA LEU A 748 -4.92 -3.35 26.04
C LEU A 748 -4.24 -3.74 27.35
N ASN A 749 -2.99 -3.31 27.55
CA ASN A 749 -2.27 -3.49 28.80
C ASN A 749 -3.02 -2.86 29.99
N ASN A 750 -3.59 -1.66 29.80
CA ASN A 750 -4.41 -0.99 30.80
C ASN A 750 -5.71 -1.74 31.14
N ALA A 751 -6.39 -2.30 30.14
CA ALA A 751 -7.58 -3.13 30.36
C ALA A 751 -7.25 -4.37 31.21
N VAL A 752 -6.13 -5.04 30.93
CA VAL A 752 -5.66 -6.20 31.72
C VAL A 752 -5.21 -5.77 33.12
N ALA A 753 -4.50 -4.64 33.25
CA ALA A 753 -4.06 -4.10 34.54
C ALA A 753 -5.23 -3.76 35.47
N SER A 754 -6.43 -3.49 34.92
CA SER A 754 -7.63 -3.23 35.72
C SER A 754 -8.01 -4.39 36.65
N LEU A 755 -7.65 -5.64 36.28
CA LEU A 755 -7.85 -6.84 37.10
C LEU A 755 -6.99 -6.83 38.37
N GLY A 756 -5.83 -6.17 38.32
CA GLY A 756 -4.93 -5.96 39.45
C GLY A 756 -5.04 -4.57 40.07
N ASN A 757 -6.21 -3.92 39.98
CA ASN A 757 -6.46 -2.56 40.47
C ASN A 757 -5.47 -1.50 39.95
N TYR A 758 -4.86 -1.71 38.78
CA TYR A 758 -3.83 -0.84 38.20
C TYR A 758 -2.59 -0.69 39.09
N GLN A 759 -2.26 -1.71 39.89
CA GLN A 759 -1.10 -1.72 40.79
C GLN A 759 -0.05 -2.78 40.42
N LYS A 760 -0.30 -3.55 39.36
CA LYS A 760 0.60 -4.57 38.84
C LYS A 760 0.63 -4.45 37.32
N ASN A 761 1.84 -4.38 36.77
CA ASN A 761 2.03 -4.37 35.33
C ASN A 761 1.76 -5.78 34.75
N PRO A 762 0.87 -5.91 33.76
CA PRO A 762 0.64 -7.19 33.10
C PRO A 762 1.84 -7.66 32.27
N GLU A 763 2.04 -8.98 32.21
CA GLU A 763 2.98 -9.62 31.30
C GLU A 763 2.30 -9.87 29.93
N LEU A 764 1.91 -8.78 29.27
CA LEU A 764 1.34 -8.83 27.92
C LEU A 764 2.46 -8.84 26.89
N THR A 765 2.43 -9.77 25.93
CA THR A 765 3.44 -9.88 24.88
C THR A 765 3.13 -8.99 23.67
N MET A 766 4.09 -8.86 22.75
CA MET A 766 3.91 -8.16 21.47
C MET A 766 4.21 -9.14 20.32
N PRO A 767 3.23 -9.44 19.46
CA PRO A 767 1.86 -8.92 19.42
C PRO A 767 0.99 -9.34 20.62
N ALA A 768 0.04 -8.47 20.99
CA ALA A 768 -1.05 -8.73 21.92
C ALA A 768 -2.20 -9.46 21.21
N THR A 769 -1.92 -10.65 20.67
CA THR A 769 -2.93 -11.53 20.08
C THR A 769 -4.01 -11.89 21.11
N PRO A 770 -5.21 -12.35 20.69
CA PRO A 770 -6.20 -12.82 21.64
C PRO A 770 -5.66 -13.87 22.63
N GLU A 771 -4.81 -14.77 22.16
CA GLU A 771 -4.12 -15.73 23.03
C GLU A 771 -3.21 -15.04 24.06
N ALA A 772 -2.43 -14.04 23.64
CA ALA A 772 -1.56 -13.29 24.54
C ALA A 772 -2.36 -12.47 25.58
N VAL A 773 -3.46 -11.86 25.18
CA VAL A 773 -4.37 -11.13 26.08
C VAL A 773 -4.96 -12.09 27.11
N LEU A 774 -5.47 -13.24 26.67
CA LEU A 774 -6.04 -14.24 27.58
C LEU A 774 -5.00 -14.78 28.58
N LYS A 775 -3.79 -15.09 28.10
CA LYS A 775 -2.68 -15.50 28.98
C LYS A 775 -2.34 -14.42 30.02
N ALA A 776 -2.35 -13.15 29.63
CA ALA A 776 -2.08 -12.05 30.56
C ALA A 776 -3.20 -11.90 31.60
N VAL A 777 -4.47 -12.02 31.18
CA VAL A 777 -5.65 -12.05 32.08
C VAL A 777 -5.53 -13.17 33.11
N MET A 778 -5.27 -14.40 32.67
CA MET A 778 -5.15 -15.56 33.57
C MET A 778 -4.04 -15.36 34.61
N ARG A 779 -2.87 -14.83 34.22
CA ARG A 779 -1.78 -14.50 35.15
C ARG A 779 -2.17 -13.43 36.17
N MET A 780 -3.00 -12.46 35.78
CA MET A 780 -3.49 -11.42 36.69
C MET A 780 -4.49 -11.98 37.71
N GLU A 781 -5.26 -12.98 37.32
CA GLU A 781 -6.22 -13.69 38.18
C GLU A 781 -5.57 -14.78 39.05
N GLY A 782 -4.28 -15.05 38.85
CA GLY A 782 -3.55 -16.10 39.58
C GLY A 782 -3.78 -17.51 39.04
N SER A 783 -4.35 -17.63 37.83
CA SER A 783 -4.53 -18.90 37.13
C SER A 783 -3.32 -19.20 36.25
N SER A 784 -2.86 -20.45 36.26
CA SER A 784 -1.89 -20.97 35.30
C SER A 784 -2.60 -21.25 33.97
N TRP A 785 -1.91 -20.97 32.86
CA TRP A 785 -2.26 -21.55 31.57
C TRP A 785 -1.87 -23.03 31.59
N ASP A 786 -2.60 -23.85 32.35
CA ASP A 786 -2.45 -25.31 32.38
C ASP A 786 -3.21 -25.90 31.20
N LEU A 787 -2.77 -25.56 29.99
CA LEU A 787 -2.73 -26.64 29.01
C LEU A 787 -1.48 -27.43 29.41
N GLU A 788 -1.66 -28.68 29.85
CA GLU A 788 -0.70 -29.72 29.49
C GLU A 788 -0.63 -29.68 27.96
N THR A 789 0.17 -28.75 27.43
CA THR A 789 0.75 -28.99 26.13
C THR A 789 1.52 -30.28 26.36
N LYS A 790 1.25 -31.30 25.56
CA LYS A 790 2.21 -32.37 25.30
C LYS A 790 3.49 -31.80 24.65
N ALA A 791 3.97 -30.63 25.09
CA ALA A 791 5.32 -30.15 24.87
C ALA A 791 6.24 -30.96 25.78
N ASP A 792 6.37 -32.23 25.42
CA ASP A 792 7.56 -33.04 25.68
C ASP A 792 7.54 -34.36 24.88
N LYS A 793 6.46 -34.69 24.13
CA LYS A 793 6.45 -35.85 23.22
C LYS A 793 5.71 -35.72 21.90
N ASP A 794 4.77 -34.78 21.76
CA ASP A 794 4.01 -34.65 20.51
C ASP A 794 4.31 -33.27 19.90
N THR A 795 5.43 -33.18 19.19
CA THR A 795 5.74 -32.06 18.29
C THR A 795 4.72 -32.01 17.15
N MET A 796 4.74 -30.92 16.36
CA MET A 796 4.07 -30.87 15.05
C MET A 796 4.47 -32.08 14.17
N ASP A 797 5.62 -32.71 14.46
CA ASP A 797 6.01 -33.98 13.83
C ASP A 797 5.02 -35.11 14.11
N SER A 798 4.26 -35.15 15.21
CA SER A 798 3.21 -36.18 15.41
C SER A 798 1.96 -35.97 14.53
N LEU A 799 1.63 -34.71 14.23
CA LEU A 799 0.58 -34.34 13.29
C LEU A 799 1.04 -34.52 11.83
N ILE A 800 2.34 -34.38 11.57
CA ILE A 800 2.96 -34.63 10.26
C ILE A 800 3.27 -36.12 10.05
N GLU A 801 3.71 -36.87 11.06
CA GLU A 801 3.95 -38.32 11.02
C GLU A 801 2.64 -39.08 10.81
N GLY A 802 1.51 -38.60 11.38
CA GLY A 802 0.19 -39.14 11.06
C GLY A 802 -0.24 -38.89 9.60
N ILE A 803 0.40 -37.93 8.91
CA ILE A 803 0.20 -37.59 7.49
C ILE A 803 1.24 -38.32 6.61
N GLU A 804 2.46 -38.55 7.11
CA GLU A 804 3.56 -39.21 6.41
C GLU A 804 3.51 -40.75 6.51
N GLU A 805 3.00 -41.33 7.62
CA GLU A 805 2.74 -42.78 7.74
C GLU A 805 1.59 -43.25 6.85
N LYS A 806 0.75 -42.34 6.35
CA LYS A 806 -0.25 -42.60 5.31
C LYS A 806 0.18 -41.94 4.01
N GLY A 807 1.22 -42.51 3.41
CA GLY A 807 1.71 -42.17 2.07
C GLY A 807 0.73 -42.47 0.94
N ASP A 808 -0.46 -41.86 0.96
CA ASP A 808 -1.39 -41.76 -0.16
C ASP A 808 -2.45 -40.68 0.13
N LEU A 809 -2.09 -39.41 -0.11
CA LEU A 809 -3.05 -38.30 -0.22
C LEU A 809 -3.09 -37.78 -1.67
N TYR A 810 -3.24 -38.71 -2.61
CA TYR A 810 -3.91 -38.52 -3.90
C TYR A 810 -4.41 -39.89 -4.38
N ASN A 811 -5.42 -40.43 -3.69
CA ASN A 811 -6.18 -41.58 -4.19
C ASN A 811 -7.65 -41.16 -4.31
N ASP A 812 -8.14 -41.08 -5.55
CA ASP A 812 -9.50 -40.66 -5.95
C ASP A 812 -10.62 -41.64 -5.51
N LYS A 813 -10.47 -42.32 -4.37
CA LYS A 813 -11.43 -43.31 -3.87
C LYS A 813 -11.52 -43.32 -2.35
N VAL A 814 -12.18 -42.30 -1.76
CA VAL A 814 -12.75 -42.43 -0.42
C VAL A 814 -14.24 -42.07 -0.47
N MET A 815 -15.06 -43.09 -0.23
CA MET A 815 -16.52 -43.00 -0.12
C MET A 815 -16.89 -42.09 1.08
N PRO A 816 -17.91 -41.23 0.95
CA PRO A 816 -18.31 -40.34 2.04
C PRO A 816 -18.81 -41.13 3.26
N GLN A 817 -18.29 -40.80 4.45
CA GLN A 817 -18.81 -41.29 5.72
C GLN A 817 -20.14 -40.61 6.06
N ASP A 818 -21.11 -41.41 6.51
CA ASP A 818 -22.46 -41.02 6.91
C ASP A 818 -22.45 -40.01 8.07
N VAL A 819 -22.81 -38.76 7.77
CA VAL A 819 -23.23 -37.77 8.76
C VAL A 819 -24.74 -37.89 8.93
N ARG A 820 -25.22 -38.13 10.17
CA ARG A 820 -26.66 -38.18 10.49
C ARG A 820 -27.29 -36.80 10.27
N HIS A 821 -27.87 -36.57 9.10
CA HIS A 821 -28.75 -35.43 8.85
C HIS A 821 -30.15 -35.68 9.41
N ALA A 822 -30.78 -34.61 9.92
CA ALA A 822 -32.18 -34.62 10.30
C ALA A 822 -33.07 -34.98 9.10
N LYS A 823 -34.18 -35.69 9.36
CA LYS A 823 -35.07 -36.26 8.33
C LYS A 823 -35.65 -35.19 7.40
N ASP A 824 -35.22 -35.21 6.14
CA ASP A 824 -35.94 -34.58 5.04
C ASP A 824 -37.17 -35.42 4.66
N ILE A 825 -38.24 -34.72 4.30
CA ILE A 825 -39.53 -35.29 3.94
C ILE A 825 -39.65 -35.20 2.41
N ASP A 826 -39.64 -36.35 1.73
CA ASP A 826 -39.74 -36.45 0.27
C ASP A 826 -41.09 -35.93 -0.27
N PRO A 827 -41.09 -35.04 -1.30
CA PRO A 827 -42.21 -34.91 -2.20
C PRO A 827 -42.12 -35.95 -3.34
N LYS A 828 -43.27 -36.56 -3.64
CA LYS A 828 -43.47 -37.65 -4.62
C LYS A 828 -43.10 -37.27 -6.07
N GLU A 829 -42.49 -38.24 -6.75
CA GLU A 829 -42.21 -38.30 -8.20
C GLU A 829 -43.44 -38.05 -9.09
N VAL A 830 -43.23 -37.41 -10.26
CA VAL A 830 -43.79 -37.93 -11.54
C VAL A 830 -42.89 -37.61 -12.76
N ALA A 831 -42.33 -38.69 -13.33
CA ALA A 831 -42.06 -39.07 -14.72
C ALA A 831 -41.50 -38.09 -15.79
N GLY A 832 -40.31 -38.45 -16.31
CA GLY A 832 -39.84 -38.11 -17.67
C GLY A 832 -38.36 -38.42 -17.88
N LYS A 833 -38.03 -39.56 -18.50
CA LYS A 833 -36.67 -40.07 -18.74
C LYS A 833 -35.78 -39.10 -19.54
N GLN A 834 -34.56 -38.84 -19.08
CA GLN A 834 -33.44 -38.40 -19.92
C GLN A 834 -32.45 -39.56 -20.09
N THR A 835 -32.16 -39.91 -21.34
CA THR A 835 -31.07 -40.82 -21.73
C THR A 835 -29.88 -39.97 -22.18
N ASP A 836 -28.71 -40.28 -21.64
CA ASP A 836 -27.41 -39.77 -22.09
C ASP A 836 -27.10 -40.32 -23.49
N GLU A 837 -27.23 -39.50 -24.53
CA GLU A 837 -26.51 -39.68 -25.79
C GLU A 837 -26.04 -38.31 -26.30
N GLN A 838 -24.72 -38.09 -26.24
CA GLN A 838 -24.02 -37.05 -26.99
C GLN A 838 -23.75 -37.54 -28.42
N PRO A 839 -23.80 -36.67 -29.45
CA PRO A 839 -23.05 -36.88 -30.67
C PRO A 839 -21.85 -35.93 -30.81
N GLU A 840 -20.83 -36.47 -31.45
CA GLU A 840 -19.44 -36.02 -31.57
C GLU A 840 -19.22 -34.84 -32.55
N ALA A 841 -18.11 -34.13 -32.29
CA ALA A 841 -17.13 -33.51 -33.19
C ALA A 841 -17.56 -32.54 -34.34
N ILE A 842 -16.96 -31.34 -34.34
CA ILE A 842 -16.49 -30.68 -35.57
C ILE A 842 -15.04 -30.23 -35.39
N GLU A 843 -14.20 -30.80 -36.26
CA GLU A 843 -12.78 -30.52 -36.45
C GLU A 843 -12.56 -29.20 -37.23
N HIS A 844 -11.59 -28.43 -36.72
CA HIS A 844 -10.59 -27.60 -37.44
C HIS A 844 -10.54 -26.09 -37.11
N PRO A 845 -9.32 -25.59 -36.80
CA PRO A 845 -9.04 -24.20 -36.45
C PRO A 845 -8.63 -23.35 -37.65
N ASN A 846 -8.89 -22.03 -37.59
CA ASN A 846 -8.31 -20.94 -38.38
C ASN A 846 -8.14 -21.14 -39.91
N VAL A 847 -9.06 -20.57 -40.70
CA VAL A 847 -8.75 -20.03 -42.04
C VAL A 847 -9.42 -18.66 -42.21
N ALA A 848 -8.61 -17.63 -42.40
CA ALA A 848 -9.04 -16.33 -42.88
C ALA A 848 -9.44 -16.41 -44.37
N GLY A 849 -10.50 -15.72 -44.79
CA GLY A 849 -10.90 -15.63 -46.19
C GLY A 849 -12.03 -14.63 -46.44
N GLN A 850 -11.72 -13.61 -47.22
CA GLN A 850 -12.51 -12.42 -47.58
C GLN A 850 -13.81 -12.72 -48.36
N GLY A 851 -14.77 -11.77 -48.30
CA GLY A 851 -15.94 -11.77 -49.19
C GLY A 851 -16.91 -10.57 -49.08
N VAL A 852 -16.39 -9.33 -49.22
CA VAL A 852 -17.04 -8.12 -49.79
C VAL A 852 -18.50 -7.76 -49.40
N LEU A 853 -18.68 -6.65 -48.66
CA LEU A 853 -19.64 -5.57 -49.00
C LEU A 853 -19.34 -4.27 -48.21
N ARG A 854 -18.75 -3.31 -48.94
CA ARG A 854 -18.70 -1.83 -48.81
C ARG A 854 -18.53 -1.16 -47.43
N THR A 855 -17.36 -0.56 -47.30
CA THR A 855 -16.94 0.51 -46.39
C THR A 855 -17.88 1.72 -46.31
N VAL A 856 -18.28 2.10 -45.10
CA VAL A 856 -18.17 3.47 -44.55
C VAL A 856 -17.79 3.35 -43.07
N SER A 857 -16.71 3.99 -42.65
CA SER A 857 -16.17 3.96 -41.29
C SER A 857 -16.94 4.86 -40.34
N GLU A 858 -17.21 4.41 -39.10
CA GLU A 858 -17.21 5.28 -37.91
C GLU A 858 -17.16 4.47 -36.58
N SER A 859 -16.03 4.64 -35.87
CA SER A 859 -15.72 4.46 -34.44
C SER A 859 -16.50 3.48 -33.54
N LEU A 860 -15.78 2.48 -33.03
CA LEU A 860 -16.07 1.68 -31.83
C LEU A 860 -15.78 2.49 -30.53
N VAL A 861 -16.82 2.78 -29.75
CA VAL A 861 -16.79 3.18 -28.33
C VAL A 861 -17.87 2.36 -27.61
N PRO A 862 -17.61 1.69 -26.47
CA PRO A 862 -18.65 0.92 -25.78
C PRO A 862 -19.66 1.87 -25.10
N PRO A 863 -20.98 1.77 -25.37
CA PRO A 863 -21.99 2.65 -24.79
C PRO A 863 -22.62 1.97 -23.57
N ASN A 864 -22.03 2.10 -22.39
CA ASN A 864 -22.54 1.43 -21.19
C ASN A 864 -23.21 2.37 -20.18
N ILE A 865 -23.71 3.53 -20.60
CA ILE A 865 -24.50 4.38 -19.70
C ILE A 865 -25.74 4.95 -20.41
N TRP A 866 -26.92 4.59 -19.89
CA TRP A 866 -28.20 4.89 -20.53
C TRP A 866 -28.41 6.38 -20.83
N TYR A 867 -27.98 7.32 -19.96
CA TYR A 867 -28.25 8.74 -20.19
C TYR A 867 -27.48 9.34 -21.38
N GLU A 868 -26.26 8.86 -21.67
CA GLU A 868 -25.51 9.28 -22.86
C GLU A 868 -26.10 8.70 -24.14
N GLY A 869 -26.54 7.44 -24.07
CA GLY A 869 -27.31 6.80 -25.14
C GLY A 869 -28.60 7.55 -25.43
N LEU A 870 -29.34 7.94 -24.38
CA LEU A 870 -30.59 8.67 -24.50
C LEU A 870 -30.38 10.01 -25.20
N ALA A 871 -29.42 10.81 -24.72
CA ALA A 871 -29.11 12.11 -25.31
C ALA A 871 -28.71 11.96 -26.79
N ARG A 872 -27.92 10.93 -27.13
CA ARG A 872 -27.50 10.65 -28.51
C ARG A 872 -28.68 10.28 -29.40
N TYR A 873 -29.55 9.36 -28.98
CA TYR A 873 -30.69 8.92 -29.77
C TYR A 873 -31.75 10.03 -29.91
N GLN A 874 -31.95 10.83 -28.87
CA GLN A 874 -32.82 12.01 -28.90
C GLN A 874 -32.29 13.09 -29.86
N GLN A 875 -30.99 13.42 -29.80
CA GLN A 875 -30.37 14.37 -30.74
C GLN A 875 -30.48 13.92 -32.20
N ARG A 876 -30.38 12.61 -32.46
CA ARG A 876 -30.46 12.02 -33.80
C ARG A 876 -31.89 11.76 -34.28
N GLY A 877 -32.91 11.99 -33.45
CA GLY A 877 -34.31 11.72 -33.81
C GLY A 877 -34.62 10.24 -34.08
N MET A 878 -33.82 9.32 -33.55
CA MET A 878 -33.99 7.89 -33.79
C MET A 878 -35.15 7.33 -32.96
N ALA A 879 -35.84 6.31 -33.49
CA ALA A 879 -36.85 5.56 -32.74
C ALA A 879 -36.17 4.70 -31.66
N HIS A 880 -36.60 4.87 -30.41
CA HIS A 880 -36.03 4.13 -29.27
C HIS A 880 -37.04 4.00 -28.13
N VAL A 881 -36.82 3.01 -27.27
CA VAL A 881 -37.61 2.77 -26.06
C VAL A 881 -36.69 2.82 -24.84
N LEU A 882 -37.07 3.62 -23.84
CA LEU A 882 -36.45 3.62 -22.52
C LEU A 882 -37.26 2.71 -21.59
N ALA A 883 -36.65 1.59 -21.17
CA ALA A 883 -37.21 0.69 -20.17
C ALA A 883 -36.69 1.06 -18.78
N THR A 884 -37.60 1.29 -17.82
CA THR A 884 -37.28 1.64 -16.42
C THR A 884 -37.95 0.66 -15.46
N VAL A 885 -37.20 0.11 -14.51
CA VAL A 885 -37.78 -0.66 -13.40
C VAL A 885 -38.47 0.29 -12.42
N VAL A 886 -39.81 0.20 -12.32
CA VAL A 886 -40.64 1.11 -11.52
C VAL A 886 -41.23 0.47 -10.27
N ALA A 887 -41.24 -0.86 -10.17
CA ALA A 887 -41.58 -1.58 -8.94
C ALA A 887 -40.89 -2.95 -8.89
N VAL A 888 -40.51 -3.36 -7.68
CA VAL A 888 -39.90 -4.66 -7.40
C VAL A 888 -40.60 -5.22 -6.16
N ASN A 889 -41.18 -6.42 -6.28
CA ASN A 889 -41.88 -7.11 -5.20
C ASN A 889 -41.24 -8.49 -4.93
N GLY A 890 -41.07 -8.85 -3.65
CA GLY A 890 -40.42 -10.11 -3.27
C GLY A 890 -38.89 -10.09 -3.40
N SER A 891 -38.27 -11.26 -3.44
CA SER A 891 -36.81 -11.46 -3.39
C SER A 891 -36.10 -11.25 -4.75
N ALA A 892 -36.60 -10.32 -5.57
CA ALA A 892 -36.10 -10.06 -6.91
C ALA A 892 -34.81 -9.20 -6.86
N PRO A 893 -33.64 -9.68 -7.33
CA PRO A 893 -32.37 -8.95 -7.24
C PRO A 893 -32.25 -7.90 -8.34
N ARG A 894 -33.14 -6.90 -8.34
CA ARG A 894 -33.19 -5.84 -9.36
C ARG A 894 -33.24 -4.48 -8.69
N ALA A 895 -32.38 -3.56 -9.13
CA ALA A 895 -32.38 -2.19 -8.62
C ALA A 895 -33.60 -1.43 -9.14
N LEU A 896 -34.36 -0.83 -8.22
CA LEU A 896 -35.39 0.15 -8.57
C LEU A 896 -34.73 1.30 -9.34
N GLN A 897 -35.39 1.82 -10.38
CA GLN A 897 -34.85 2.84 -11.30
C GLN A 897 -33.70 2.37 -12.21
N ALA A 898 -33.38 1.07 -12.27
CA ALA A 898 -32.53 0.54 -13.35
C ALA A 898 -33.15 0.87 -14.72
N LYS A 899 -32.31 1.30 -15.66
CA LYS A 899 -32.73 1.82 -16.96
C LYS A 899 -31.92 1.18 -18.08
N MET A 900 -32.61 0.86 -19.18
CA MET A 900 -32.02 0.32 -20.40
C MET A 900 -32.68 0.98 -21.60
N ILE A 901 -31.90 1.28 -22.64
CA ILE A 901 -32.43 1.79 -23.91
C ILE A 901 -32.37 0.70 -24.95
N ILE A 902 -33.47 0.54 -25.67
CA ILE A 902 -33.60 -0.44 -26.74
C ILE A 902 -33.92 0.29 -28.04
N THR A 903 -33.21 -0.07 -29.09
CA THR A 903 -33.48 0.31 -30.48
C THR A 903 -33.74 -0.96 -31.30
N GLN A 904 -34.07 -0.83 -32.58
CA GLN A 904 -34.27 -1.98 -33.45
C GLN A 904 -33.01 -2.87 -33.47
N ASP A 905 -31.84 -2.25 -33.63
CA ASP A 905 -30.58 -2.95 -33.92
C ASP A 905 -29.60 -3.03 -32.74
N GLY A 906 -29.94 -2.44 -31.59
CA GLY A 906 -29.02 -2.40 -30.45
C GLY A 906 -29.66 -2.02 -29.11
N ILE A 907 -28.88 -2.21 -28.06
CA ILE A 907 -29.23 -1.85 -26.68
C ILE A 907 -28.12 -1.01 -26.05
N VAL A 908 -28.48 -0.20 -25.05
CA VAL A 908 -27.55 0.57 -24.21
C VAL A 908 -27.95 0.36 -22.75
N ASP A 909 -26.97 -0.02 -21.93
CA ASP A 909 -27.13 -0.35 -20.50
C ASP A 909 -27.89 -1.67 -20.25
N THR A 910 -28.04 -2.08 -18.99
CA THR A 910 -28.63 -3.36 -18.57
C THR A 910 -29.64 -3.18 -17.45
N LEU A 911 -30.64 -4.06 -17.38
CA LEU A 911 -31.54 -4.17 -16.23
C LEU A 911 -31.05 -5.22 -15.22
N GLY A 912 -29.81 -5.71 -15.32
CA GLY A 912 -29.24 -6.75 -14.47
C GLY A 912 -29.22 -8.15 -15.10
N GLY A 913 -29.34 -8.26 -16.42
CA GLY A 913 -29.12 -9.48 -17.20
C GLY A 913 -30.15 -10.60 -17.02
N GLY A 914 -29.92 -11.74 -17.68
CA GLY A 914 -30.74 -12.95 -17.59
C GLY A 914 -32.08 -12.89 -18.35
N GLY A 915 -32.98 -13.85 -18.10
CA GLY A 915 -34.22 -14.01 -18.87
C GLY A 915 -35.16 -12.80 -18.87
N LEU A 916 -35.22 -12.03 -17.78
CA LEU A 916 -36.01 -10.79 -17.70
C LEU A 916 -35.59 -9.77 -18.78
N GLU A 917 -34.28 -9.62 -19.01
CA GLU A 917 -33.76 -8.64 -19.96
C GLU A 917 -34.12 -9.01 -21.39
N HIS A 918 -34.07 -10.30 -21.73
CA HIS A 918 -34.48 -10.81 -23.03
C HIS A 918 -35.96 -10.51 -23.32
N ASP A 919 -36.84 -10.73 -22.34
CA ASP A 919 -38.27 -10.46 -22.48
C ASP A 919 -38.58 -8.95 -22.56
N VAL A 920 -37.83 -8.13 -21.83
CA VAL A 920 -37.92 -6.66 -21.89
C VAL A 920 -37.47 -6.15 -23.25
N ILE A 921 -36.36 -6.65 -23.80
CA ILE A 921 -35.88 -6.29 -25.16
C ILE A 921 -36.92 -6.69 -26.20
N THR A 922 -37.47 -7.90 -26.09
CA THR A 922 -38.50 -8.40 -27.01
C THR A 922 -39.74 -7.49 -26.98
N THR A 923 -40.23 -7.17 -25.78
CA THR A 923 -41.38 -6.27 -25.61
C THR A 923 -41.10 -4.87 -26.16
N ALA A 924 -39.91 -4.33 -25.92
CA ALA A 924 -39.51 -3.01 -26.42
C ALA A 924 -39.43 -2.97 -27.95
N ARG A 925 -38.93 -4.02 -28.60
CA ARG A 925 -38.89 -4.12 -30.07
C ARG A 925 -40.27 -4.26 -30.69
N GLN A 926 -41.19 -4.98 -30.02
CA GLN A 926 -42.59 -5.05 -30.45
C GLN A 926 -43.32 -3.71 -30.32
N LEU A 927 -42.96 -2.88 -29.33
CA LEU A 927 -43.45 -1.50 -29.22
C LEU A 927 -42.86 -0.62 -30.33
N LEU A 928 -41.58 -0.80 -30.70
CA LEU A 928 -40.93 -0.08 -31.80
C LEU A 928 -41.49 -0.45 -33.18
N SER A 929 -41.84 -1.72 -33.41
CA SER A 929 -42.43 -2.19 -34.66
C SER A 929 -43.93 -1.88 -34.79
N GLY A 930 -44.57 -1.43 -33.70
CA GLY A 930 -46.01 -1.17 -33.65
C GLY A 930 -46.87 -2.41 -33.50
N GLU A 931 -46.29 -3.58 -33.20
CA GLU A 931 -47.01 -4.84 -32.91
C GLU A 931 -47.82 -4.77 -31.62
N ILE A 932 -47.40 -3.94 -30.66
CA ILE A 932 -48.14 -3.67 -29.41
C ILE A 932 -48.67 -2.23 -29.46
N SER A 933 -50.00 -2.09 -29.54
CA SER A 933 -50.67 -0.78 -29.51
C SER A 933 -50.64 -0.16 -28.11
N THR A 934 -50.12 1.07 -28.00
CA THR A 934 -50.12 1.85 -26.75
C THR A 934 -51.38 2.70 -26.61
N THR A 935 -52.51 2.08 -26.26
CA THR A 935 -53.78 2.82 -26.08
C THR A 935 -53.80 3.49 -24.70
N VAL A 936 -53.66 4.82 -24.67
CA VAL A 936 -53.68 5.64 -23.44
C VAL A 936 -55.09 5.64 -22.80
N SER A 937 -55.23 5.08 -21.60
CA SER A 937 -56.42 5.32 -20.78
C SER A 937 -56.36 6.72 -20.16
N LYS A 938 -57.24 7.63 -20.59
CA LYS A 938 -57.51 8.89 -19.89
C LYS A 938 -58.09 8.58 -18.50
N GLN A 939 -57.49 9.08 -17.42
CA GLN A 939 -58.18 9.92 -16.42
C GLN A 939 -57.31 10.38 -15.23
N VAL A 940 -57.68 11.57 -14.75
CA VAL A 940 -57.44 12.29 -13.48
C VAL A 940 -56.18 13.16 -13.33
N LYS A 941 -56.39 14.48 -13.49
CA LYS A 941 -55.54 15.59 -12.99
C LYS A 941 -55.81 15.83 -11.49
N PRO A 942 -54.84 16.41 -10.75
CA PRO A 942 -55.15 17.64 -10.01
C PRO A 942 -54.12 18.79 -10.16
N LYS A 943 -54.70 19.96 -10.43
CA LYS A 943 -54.40 21.37 -10.07
C LYS A 943 -52.99 21.87 -9.72
N ILE A 944 -52.45 22.68 -10.64
CA ILE A 944 -52.11 24.14 -10.57
C ILE A 944 -51.48 24.73 -9.29
N SER A 945 -50.31 25.37 -9.44
CA SER A 945 -50.13 26.82 -9.15
C SER A 945 -48.91 27.42 -9.88
N GLU A 946 -49.18 28.55 -10.53
CA GLU A 946 -48.33 29.48 -11.31
C GLU A 946 -47.26 30.16 -10.39
N ALA A 947 -46.20 30.87 -10.82
CA ALA A 947 -46.02 31.73 -11.99
C ALA A 947 -44.55 32.18 -12.21
N ASN A 948 -44.30 32.73 -13.41
CA ASN A 948 -43.34 33.78 -13.81
C ASN A 948 -42.01 33.44 -14.52
N GLU A 949 -42.12 33.39 -15.85
CA GLU A 949 -41.34 33.98 -16.97
C GLU A 949 -40.04 34.77 -16.64
N THR A 950 -38.92 34.63 -17.38
CA THR A 950 -38.75 35.20 -18.74
C THR A 950 -37.40 34.83 -19.39
N SER A 951 -37.41 34.91 -20.73
CA SER A 951 -36.31 35.10 -21.71
C SER A 951 -35.86 33.88 -22.52
N ALA A 952 -36.00 34.05 -23.83
CA ALA A 952 -35.99 33.04 -24.87
C ALA A 952 -34.62 32.89 -25.55
N SER A 953 -34.26 31.65 -25.86
CA SER A 953 -33.32 31.30 -26.93
C SER A 953 -33.93 30.19 -27.80
N ALA A 954 -33.53 30.13 -29.07
CA ALA A 954 -34.13 29.40 -30.20
C ALA A 954 -34.61 27.95 -29.93
N PRO A 955 -35.63 27.44 -30.66
CA PRO A 955 -36.25 26.16 -30.33
C PRO A 955 -35.30 25.00 -30.68
N SER A 956 -34.74 24.34 -29.66
CA SER A 956 -34.30 22.96 -29.80
C SER A 956 -35.50 22.12 -30.20
N LYS A 957 -35.38 21.31 -31.26
CA LYS A 957 -36.42 20.34 -31.67
C LYS A 957 -36.91 19.56 -30.43
N ALA A 958 -38.12 19.87 -29.96
CA ALA A 958 -38.74 19.13 -28.88
C ALA A 958 -39.01 17.70 -29.37
N VAL A 959 -38.29 16.73 -28.81
CA VAL A 959 -38.47 15.30 -29.09
C VAL A 959 -39.82 14.87 -28.49
N ARG A 960 -40.71 14.35 -29.32
CA ARG A 960 -42.07 13.96 -28.93
C ARG A 960 -42.02 12.62 -28.18
N ARG A 961 -42.62 12.56 -26.98
CA ARG A 961 -42.84 11.32 -26.22
C ARG A 961 -44.15 10.73 -26.69
N ASP A 962 -44.09 9.65 -27.46
CA ASP A 962 -45.23 9.19 -28.25
C ASP A 962 -46.18 8.28 -27.46
N ALA A 963 -45.67 7.55 -26.46
CA ALA A 963 -46.50 6.77 -25.52
C ALA A 963 -45.73 6.23 -24.30
N VAL A 964 -46.46 5.78 -23.28
CA VAL A 964 -45.94 5.02 -22.13
C VAL A 964 -46.70 3.71 -22.00
N TYR A 965 -45.97 2.59 -21.91
CA TYR A 965 -46.50 1.24 -21.70
C TYR A 965 -45.90 0.66 -20.43
N THR A 966 -46.65 -0.10 -19.64
CA THR A 966 -46.13 -0.73 -18.42
C THR A 966 -46.48 -2.21 -18.43
N LYS A 967 -45.51 -3.07 -18.12
CA LYS A 967 -45.69 -4.52 -18.08
C LYS A 967 -45.10 -5.11 -16.81
N HIS A 968 -45.85 -6.03 -16.21
CA HIS A 968 -45.47 -6.75 -15.01
C HIS A 968 -44.89 -8.11 -15.38
N TYR A 969 -43.70 -8.42 -14.87
CA TYR A 969 -42.95 -9.65 -15.12
C TYR A 969 -42.88 -10.47 -13.82
N PRO A 970 -43.62 -11.59 -13.71
CA PRO A 970 -43.43 -12.53 -12.60
C PRO A 970 -42.10 -13.26 -12.77
N LEU A 971 -41.24 -13.23 -11.75
CA LEU A 971 -39.96 -13.93 -11.73
C LEU A 971 -40.13 -15.33 -11.13
N GLY A 972 -39.62 -16.34 -11.84
CA GLY A 972 -39.67 -17.74 -11.44
C GLY A 972 -39.03 -18.65 -12.50
N ALA A 973 -39.24 -19.96 -12.41
CA ALA A 973 -38.57 -20.99 -13.23
C ALA A 973 -38.62 -20.74 -14.75
N LYS A 974 -39.66 -20.07 -15.27
CA LYS A 974 -39.80 -19.72 -16.70
C LYS A 974 -38.75 -18.73 -17.22
N LEU A 975 -38.13 -17.92 -16.36
CA LEU A 975 -37.11 -16.93 -16.72
C LEU A 975 -35.69 -17.35 -16.33
N ALA A 976 -35.49 -18.63 -15.96
CA ALA A 976 -34.22 -19.19 -15.49
C ALA A 976 -33.59 -18.40 -14.32
N GLN A 977 -34.40 -18.00 -13.34
CA GLN A 977 -33.93 -17.28 -12.13
C GLN A 977 -34.29 -18.03 -10.85
N CYS A 978 -33.34 -18.07 -9.90
CA CYS A 978 -33.39 -18.85 -8.66
C CYS A 978 -34.21 -18.22 -7.52
N CYS A 979 -34.64 -16.96 -7.64
CA CYS A 979 -35.38 -16.24 -6.61
C CYS A 979 -36.82 -15.91 -7.07
N GLY A 980 -37.81 -16.06 -6.17
CA GLY A 980 -39.21 -15.69 -6.43
C GLY A 980 -39.47 -14.18 -6.25
N GLY A 981 -40.40 -13.62 -7.03
CA GLY A 981 -40.80 -12.20 -6.94
C GLY A 981 -41.47 -11.70 -8.22
N SER A 982 -41.64 -10.38 -8.36
CA SER A 982 -42.05 -9.75 -9.61
C SER A 982 -41.46 -8.37 -9.82
N VAL A 983 -41.32 -7.98 -11.09
CA VAL A 983 -40.77 -6.67 -11.50
C VAL A 983 -41.73 -6.00 -12.46
N THR A 984 -42.06 -4.74 -12.22
CA THR A 984 -42.83 -3.92 -13.17
C THR A 984 -41.88 -2.99 -13.91
N VAL A 985 -41.91 -3.06 -15.24
CA VAL A 985 -41.09 -2.23 -16.12
C VAL A 985 -41.99 -1.27 -16.90
N MET A 986 -41.65 0.01 -16.85
CA MET A 986 -42.24 1.07 -17.66
C MET A 986 -41.41 1.29 -18.91
N PHE A 987 -42.05 1.33 -20.06
CA PHE A 987 -41.48 1.53 -21.39
C PHE A 987 -41.94 2.89 -21.93
N GLU A 988 -41.00 3.78 -22.17
CA GLU A 988 -41.25 5.11 -22.73
C GLU A 988 -40.80 5.09 -24.20
N CYS A 989 -41.74 5.27 -25.12
CA CYS A 989 -41.49 5.20 -26.56
C CYS A 989 -41.24 6.62 -27.12
N PHE A 990 -40.18 6.77 -27.92
CA PHE A 990 -39.78 8.04 -28.52
C PHE A 990 -39.58 7.89 -30.03
N ASN A 991 -40.09 8.86 -30.80
CA ASN A 991 -40.03 8.92 -32.26
C ASN A 991 -40.58 7.67 -32.96
N VAL A 992 -41.63 7.06 -32.40
CA VAL A 992 -42.28 5.86 -32.95
C VAL A 992 -43.49 6.33 -33.75
N THR A 993 -43.34 6.44 -35.07
CA THR A 993 -44.42 6.90 -35.96
C THR A 993 -45.04 5.68 -36.66
N PRO A 994 -46.38 5.54 -36.75
CA PRO A 994 -46.98 4.41 -37.46
C PRO A 994 -46.68 4.48 -38.97
N PRO A 995 -46.49 3.32 -39.65
CA PRO A 995 -46.10 3.27 -41.06
C PRO A 995 -47.16 3.89 -41.97
N MET A 996 -46.72 4.74 -42.91
CA MET A 996 -47.57 5.29 -43.97
C MET A 996 -47.55 4.34 -45.19
N SER A 997 -48.72 3.96 -45.69
CA SER A 997 -48.86 3.14 -46.91
C SER A 997 -49.13 4.05 -48.09
N VAL A 998 -48.32 3.96 -49.15
CA VAL A 998 -48.56 4.69 -50.42
C VAL A 998 -48.99 3.69 -51.50
N LEU A 999 -50.11 3.98 -52.16
CA LEU A 999 -50.62 3.20 -53.28
C LEU A 999 -50.12 3.79 -54.61
N VAL A 1000 -49.39 3.03 -55.41
CA VAL A 1000 -48.84 3.48 -56.71
C VAL A 1000 -49.61 2.82 -57.86
N PHE A 1001 -50.10 3.61 -58.82
CA PHE A 1001 -50.76 3.12 -60.04
C PHE A 1001 -49.82 3.21 -61.25
N GLY A 1002 -49.57 2.08 -61.91
CA GLY A 1002 -48.89 2.00 -63.21
C GLY A 1002 -49.85 1.52 -64.32
N ALA A 1003 -49.76 2.10 -65.50
CA ALA A 1003 -50.58 1.74 -66.66
C ALA A 1003 -50.14 0.38 -67.25
N GLY A 1004 -51.04 -0.61 -67.24
CA GLY A 1004 -50.84 -1.94 -67.84
C GLY A 1004 -51.29 -3.08 -66.93
N HIS A 1005 -52.48 -3.61 -67.19
CA HIS A 1005 -53.24 -4.67 -66.52
C HIS A 1005 -52.54 -5.62 -65.50
N VAL A 1006 -52.94 -5.41 -64.23
CA VAL A 1006 -53.14 -6.31 -63.06
C VAL A 1006 -51.92 -6.78 -62.24
N ALA A 1007 -51.52 -5.96 -61.25
CA ALA A 1007 -51.33 -6.36 -59.84
C ALA A 1007 -51.19 -5.10 -58.95
N SER A 1008 -51.96 -4.99 -57.86
CA SER A 1008 -51.80 -3.96 -56.84
C SER A 1008 -50.64 -4.33 -55.91
N ALA A 1009 -49.55 -3.56 -55.89
CA ALA A 1009 -48.49 -3.72 -54.89
C ALA A 1009 -48.71 -2.69 -53.77
N LEU A 1010 -48.96 -3.19 -52.56
CA LEU A 1010 -48.92 -2.37 -51.35
C LEU A 1010 -47.43 -2.20 -50.99
N MET A 1011 -46.88 -1.00 -51.15
CA MET A 1011 -45.50 -0.72 -50.78
C MET A 1011 -45.47 -0.09 -49.39
N THR A 1012 -44.99 -0.83 -48.39
CA THR A 1012 -44.66 -0.28 -47.08
C THR A 1012 -43.26 0.31 -47.17
N ILE A 1013 -43.11 1.61 -46.92
CA ILE A 1013 -41.79 2.26 -46.83
C ILE A 1013 -41.36 2.17 -45.37
N PRO A 1014 -40.39 1.31 -45.00
CA PRO A 1014 -39.72 1.42 -43.69
C PRO A 1014 -38.86 2.70 -43.67
N CYS A 1015 -38.92 3.46 -42.58
CA CYS A 1015 -38.05 4.62 -42.36
C CYS A 1015 -36.57 4.21 -42.24
#